data_AF-A0AAP0LYD3-F1
#
_entry.id   AF-A0AAP0LYD3-F1
#
_cell.length_a   1.000
_cell.length_b   1.000
_cell.length_c   1.000
_cell.angle_alpha   90.00
_cell.angle_beta   90.00
_cell.angle_gamma   90.00
#
_symmetry.space_group_name_H-M   'P 1'
#
loop_
_entity.id
_entity.type
_entity.pdbx_description
1 polymer ?
#
loop_
_entity_poly.entity_id
_entity_poly.type
_entity_poly.pdbx_seq_one_letter_code
_entity_poly.pdbx_strand_id
1 'polypeptide(L)'
;MRNFSQGWKILVAIFLLGLSFPYSQGYNVKSKVFLSPKFVLGPGSVENKFYYGIDFPRGHIALKSFNAEVIDEAGNPVPLHETYLHHWAVQKYYGRKDAELLEYNGNRLLRESDYISARNDGICQTNILEQDFGLGSETRGTATHIPDPYGLEIGNPATIPAGYEERWFLNVHAIDTRGVEDRLGCTECKCDLYNVTLDEYGQPLKPNYRGGLACCYDGTQCRLSNGFEGARRSLYLRYTVKWVDWDTSIVPVKIYIFDVTDKETRFSDSTGFSIQHHCQIEYSVEPCKASDVADNGCVHTKRTSVTMPASGYIIYGVAHQHSGGIGAALYREDGQLMCSSIPAYGNGMEAGNEAGYVVGMSTCYPKPGSLRITDGETLIVESSYSSSREHTGVMGFFYILVADRVPESSSFLDVFNKMDSDINHSAFVWGAFVLAGVAVIAAAVGYRRRNKTVGALCSVNRDRVISLSGYPVYPVPFADKIDQTPTICTCQFPGQMTGAGAGHAVERVGLPKMESTRSGSCNPVRKSGPVTMDHVLLALRESKDERDIRIRSLFNFFDAANSGYLDYAQIESGLSALQIPAQYKYAKDLFKVCDANRDGRVDYQEFRRYMDIKEMELYKIFQTIDVEHNGCILPEELWDALVKAGIEISDEELARFVEHVDKDNNGIITFEEWRDFLLLYPHEATIENIYHHWERVCLVDIGEQAVIPEGISKHVQRSKYFIAGGIAGAASRTATAPLDRLKVVLQVQTAQARLVPTIRKIWKEEGFLGFFRGNGLNVLKVAPESAIKFHAYELLKNAIGDYIGEEKDDIGAFGRLLAGGMAGAVAQTAIYPLDLVKTRLQTHACEGGKAPNLGTLTKDILVHEGPRAFYKGLVPSLLGIIPYAGIDLAAYETLKDLSRTYILTDSEPGPLVQLGCGTISGALGATCVYPLQVIRTRMQAQRSKSAAAYKGMSDVFWRTLQNEGYRGFYKGIFPNLLKVVPAASITYMVYETMKKTLDL
;
A
#
# COMPACT_ATOMS: atom_id res chain seq x y z
N MET A 1 46.95 -11.98 -16.48
CA MET A 1 46.00 -11.74 -17.59
C MET A 1 44.86 -12.80 -17.72
N ARG A 2 44.64 -13.74 -16.79
CA ARG A 2 43.52 -14.71 -16.90
C ARG A 2 42.20 -14.25 -16.23
N ASN A 3 42.29 -13.68 -15.03
CA ASN A 3 41.14 -13.41 -14.14
C ASN A 3 40.14 -12.37 -14.69
N PHE A 4 40.54 -11.49 -15.62
CA PHE A 4 39.64 -10.49 -16.23
C PHE A 4 38.56 -11.10 -17.16
N SER A 5 38.66 -12.38 -17.50
CA SER A 5 37.64 -13.08 -18.32
C SER A 5 36.43 -13.56 -17.51
N GLN A 6 36.56 -13.73 -16.18
CA GLN A 6 35.45 -14.14 -15.32
C GLN A 6 34.50 -12.98 -14.99
N GLY A 7 34.97 -11.72 -14.94
CA GLY A 7 34.10 -10.57 -14.66
C GLY A 7 32.96 -10.39 -15.68
N TRP A 8 33.23 -10.60 -16.97
CA TRP A 8 32.16 -10.65 -18.00
C TRP A 8 31.23 -11.85 -17.75
N LYS A 9 31.77 -13.03 -17.43
CA LYS A 9 30.95 -14.22 -17.15
C LYS A 9 30.08 -14.06 -15.91
N ILE A 10 30.53 -13.34 -14.89
CA ILE A 10 29.75 -13.04 -13.68
C ILE A 10 28.68 -11.99 -13.98
N LEU A 11 28.99 -10.91 -14.71
CA LEU A 11 27.98 -9.94 -15.15
C LEU A 11 26.97 -10.55 -16.12
N VAL A 12 27.38 -11.49 -16.98
CA VAL A 12 26.46 -12.26 -17.84
C VAL A 12 25.75 -13.37 -17.07
N ALA A 13 26.31 -13.93 -16.00
CA ALA A 13 25.58 -14.82 -15.11
C ALA A 13 24.54 -14.07 -14.28
N ILE A 14 24.81 -12.82 -13.86
CA ILE A 14 23.82 -11.94 -13.20
C ILE A 14 22.76 -11.49 -14.21
N PHE A 15 23.14 -11.17 -15.45
CA PHE A 15 22.20 -10.86 -16.53
C PHE A 15 21.36 -12.07 -16.97
N LEU A 16 21.95 -13.28 -16.97
CA LEU A 16 21.23 -14.52 -17.26
C LEU A 16 20.38 -14.97 -16.07
N LEU A 17 20.83 -14.83 -14.82
CA LEU A 17 19.99 -15.06 -13.63
C LEU A 17 18.84 -14.06 -13.59
N GLY A 18 19.07 -12.78 -13.92
CA GLY A 18 18.01 -11.79 -14.19
C GLY A 18 17.09 -12.13 -15.39
N LEU A 19 17.34 -13.24 -16.09
CA LEU A 19 16.52 -13.83 -17.15
C LEU A 19 16.22 -15.34 -16.90
N SER A 20 16.62 -15.90 -15.75
CA SER A 20 16.58 -17.35 -15.43
C SER A 20 16.28 -17.67 -13.95
N PHE A 21 16.12 -16.66 -13.08
CA PHE A 21 15.05 -16.75 -12.08
C PHE A 21 13.77 -17.09 -12.82
N PRO A 22 12.85 -17.88 -12.22
CA PRO A 22 11.62 -18.22 -12.90
C PRO A 22 10.97 -16.92 -13.39
N TYR A 23 10.56 -16.94 -14.66
CA TYR A 23 9.47 -16.10 -15.11
C TYR A 23 8.42 -16.20 -14.00
N SER A 24 8.09 -15.08 -13.35
CA SER A 24 6.90 -15.04 -12.50
C SER A 24 5.76 -15.27 -13.46
N GLN A 25 5.42 -16.55 -13.61
CA GLN A 25 4.42 -17.07 -14.49
C GLN A 25 3.12 -16.74 -13.79
N GLY A 26 2.77 -15.45 -13.80
CA GLY A 26 1.53 -14.91 -13.30
C GLY A 26 0.46 -15.75 -13.94
N TYR A 27 -0.05 -16.71 -13.17
CA TYR A 27 -0.71 -17.87 -13.73
C TYR A 27 -1.86 -17.35 -14.57
N ASN A 28 -2.02 -17.84 -15.80
CA ASN A 28 -2.93 -17.22 -16.75
C ASN A 28 -4.38 -17.53 -16.32
N VAL A 29 -4.90 -16.74 -15.37
CA VAL A 29 -6.11 -17.03 -14.61
C VAL A 29 -7.30 -17.03 -15.56
N LYS A 30 -7.76 -18.25 -15.87
CA LYS A 30 -8.95 -18.48 -16.65
C LYS A 30 -10.15 -18.16 -15.77
N SER A 31 -11.12 -17.49 -16.35
CA SER A 31 -12.38 -17.14 -15.70
C SER A 31 -13.51 -17.50 -16.64
N LYS A 32 -14.56 -18.16 -16.13
CA LYS A 32 -15.76 -18.44 -16.89
C LYS A 32 -16.99 -18.34 -15.99
N VAL A 33 -18.03 -17.72 -16.56
CA VAL A 33 -19.37 -17.66 -15.98
C VAL A 33 -20.20 -18.83 -16.49
N PHE A 34 -20.99 -19.41 -15.59
CA PHE A 34 -21.89 -20.52 -15.80
C PHE A 34 -23.25 -20.21 -15.16
N LEU A 35 -24.28 -20.95 -15.54
CA LEU A 35 -25.63 -20.86 -14.97
C LEU A 35 -26.06 -22.24 -14.49
N SER A 36 -26.84 -22.29 -13.40
CA SER A 36 -27.59 -23.49 -13.02
C SER A 36 -28.67 -23.82 -14.05
N PRO A 37 -29.27 -25.01 -14.01
CA PRO A 37 -30.61 -25.21 -14.53
C PRO A 37 -31.62 -24.25 -13.87
N LYS A 38 -32.75 -24.04 -14.53
CA LYS A 38 -33.77 -23.06 -14.14
C LYS A 38 -34.65 -23.58 -13.01
N PHE A 39 -34.75 -22.83 -11.91
CA PHE A 39 -35.79 -23.01 -10.88
C PHE A 39 -36.88 -21.94 -11.03
N VAL A 40 -38.06 -22.15 -10.43
CA VAL A 40 -39.23 -21.28 -10.68
C VAL A 40 -39.98 -20.95 -9.40
N LEU A 41 -39.54 -19.93 -8.68
CA LEU A 41 -40.18 -19.46 -7.45
C LEU A 41 -41.49 -18.71 -7.72
N GLY A 42 -42.46 -18.84 -6.81
CA GLY A 42 -43.63 -17.97 -6.66
C GLY A 42 -43.69 -17.39 -5.25
N PRO A 43 -44.53 -16.36 -4.98
CA PRO A 43 -44.62 -15.73 -3.66
C PRO A 43 -44.70 -16.73 -2.50
N GLY A 44 -43.79 -16.62 -1.54
CA GLY A 44 -43.70 -17.50 -0.38
C GLY A 44 -43.15 -18.91 -0.64
N SER A 45 -43.02 -19.39 -1.88
CA SER A 45 -42.60 -20.77 -2.14
C SER A 45 -41.12 -21.01 -1.82
N VAL A 46 -40.77 -22.25 -1.54
CA VAL A 46 -39.38 -22.71 -1.40
C VAL A 46 -39.04 -23.67 -2.54
N GLU A 47 -37.88 -23.49 -3.15
CA GLU A 47 -37.29 -24.45 -4.09
C GLU A 47 -35.94 -24.91 -3.50
N ASN A 48 -35.80 -26.21 -3.25
CA ASN A 48 -34.59 -26.86 -2.75
C ASN A 48 -34.16 -27.93 -3.79
N LYS A 49 -33.41 -27.50 -4.81
CA LYS A 49 -33.15 -28.29 -6.02
C LYS A 49 -31.73 -28.85 -6.05
N PHE A 50 -31.60 -30.09 -6.51
CA PHE A 50 -30.34 -30.81 -6.64
C PHE A 50 -30.05 -31.10 -8.12
N TYR A 51 -28.98 -30.49 -8.65
CA TYR A 51 -28.59 -30.56 -10.05
C TYR A 51 -27.28 -31.35 -10.21
N TYR A 52 -27.36 -32.55 -10.76
CA TYR A 52 -26.18 -33.40 -11.00
C TYR A 52 -25.65 -33.21 -12.42
N GLY A 53 -24.31 -33.11 -12.54
CA GLY A 53 -23.65 -32.96 -13.84
C GLY A 53 -23.71 -31.54 -14.40
N ILE A 54 -23.52 -30.54 -13.53
CA ILE A 54 -23.47 -29.12 -13.94
C ILE A 54 -22.27 -28.84 -14.84
N ASP A 55 -22.33 -27.77 -15.63
CA ASP A 55 -21.17 -27.31 -16.40
C ASP A 55 -20.11 -26.73 -15.46
N PHE A 56 -18.91 -27.27 -15.52
CA PHE A 56 -17.78 -26.87 -14.70
C PHE A 56 -16.47 -26.89 -15.52
N PRO A 57 -15.42 -26.14 -15.16
CA PRO A 57 -14.11 -26.27 -15.80
C PRO A 57 -13.61 -27.73 -15.78
N ARG A 58 -13.00 -28.18 -16.88
CA ARG A 58 -12.53 -29.56 -17.06
C ARG A 58 -11.03 -29.62 -17.33
N GLY A 59 -10.42 -30.73 -16.92
CA GLY A 59 -8.98 -30.97 -17.00
C GLY A 59 -8.34 -30.93 -15.61
N HIS A 60 -7.05 -31.22 -15.53
CA HIS A 60 -6.28 -31.12 -14.29
C HIS A 60 -5.94 -29.64 -14.04
N ILE A 61 -6.61 -29.03 -13.05
CA ILE A 61 -6.60 -27.58 -12.81
C ILE A 61 -6.49 -27.27 -11.31
N ALA A 62 -6.01 -26.06 -11.00
CA ALA A 62 -6.10 -25.49 -9.66
C ALA A 62 -7.17 -24.40 -9.64
N LEU A 63 -8.23 -24.58 -8.86
CA LEU A 63 -9.26 -23.54 -8.67
C LEU A 63 -8.73 -22.43 -7.74
N LYS A 64 -9.09 -21.19 -8.08
CA LYS A 64 -8.60 -19.95 -7.46
C LYS A 64 -9.70 -19.05 -6.85
N SER A 65 -10.96 -19.21 -7.26
CA SER A 65 -12.16 -18.67 -6.58
C SER A 65 -13.45 -19.26 -7.16
N PHE A 66 -14.52 -19.31 -6.36
CA PHE A 66 -15.88 -19.63 -6.80
C PHE A 66 -16.85 -18.59 -6.22
N ASN A 67 -17.49 -17.78 -7.06
CA ASN A 67 -18.52 -16.82 -6.63
C ASN A 67 -19.88 -17.20 -7.21
N ALA A 68 -20.97 -17.02 -6.47
CA ALA A 68 -22.34 -17.27 -6.94
C ALA A 68 -23.35 -16.18 -6.57
N GLU A 69 -24.45 -16.11 -7.30
CA GLU A 69 -25.56 -15.19 -7.03
C GLU A 69 -26.85 -15.65 -7.75
N VAL A 70 -28.03 -15.31 -7.21
CA VAL A 70 -29.31 -15.52 -7.90
C VAL A 70 -29.59 -14.38 -8.88
N ILE A 71 -29.98 -14.74 -10.10
CA ILE A 71 -30.35 -13.81 -11.19
C ILE A 71 -31.72 -14.13 -11.80
N ASP A 72 -32.33 -13.13 -12.43
CA ASP A 72 -33.53 -13.26 -13.26
C ASP A 72 -33.24 -13.72 -14.71
N GLU A 73 -34.30 -13.88 -15.53
CA GLU A 73 -34.19 -14.21 -16.96
C GLU A 73 -33.51 -13.14 -17.82
N ALA A 74 -33.35 -11.92 -17.32
CA ALA A 74 -32.63 -10.83 -18.00
C ALA A 74 -31.16 -10.71 -17.57
N GLY A 75 -30.73 -11.47 -16.55
CA GLY A 75 -29.36 -11.47 -16.02
C GLY A 75 -29.11 -10.52 -14.86
N ASN A 76 -30.14 -9.89 -14.30
CA ASN A 76 -30.03 -8.97 -13.17
C ASN A 76 -29.92 -9.73 -11.85
N PRO A 77 -29.05 -9.32 -10.91
CA PRO A 77 -29.03 -9.86 -9.55
C PRO A 77 -30.35 -9.61 -8.81
N VAL A 78 -30.91 -10.63 -8.17
CA VAL A 78 -32.18 -10.50 -7.42
C VAL A 78 -31.91 -10.16 -5.95
N PRO A 79 -32.55 -9.13 -5.36
CA PRO A 79 -32.36 -8.81 -3.94
C PRO A 79 -32.87 -9.89 -2.98
N LEU A 80 -32.18 -10.08 -1.87
CA LEU A 80 -32.53 -11.01 -0.78
C LEU A 80 -33.90 -10.74 -0.15
N HIS A 81 -34.36 -9.50 -0.21
CA HIS A 81 -35.69 -9.08 0.25
C HIS A 81 -36.84 -9.43 -0.72
N GLU A 82 -36.51 -9.99 -1.89
CA GLU A 82 -37.44 -10.61 -2.83
C GLU A 82 -37.18 -12.11 -3.06
N THR A 83 -35.93 -12.56 -2.98
CA THR A 83 -35.56 -13.98 -3.04
C THR A 83 -34.36 -14.22 -2.14
N TYR A 84 -34.62 -14.79 -0.97
CA TYR A 84 -33.59 -15.16 -0.02
C TYR A 84 -32.89 -16.43 -0.48
N LEU A 85 -31.61 -16.32 -0.84
CA LEU A 85 -30.73 -17.46 -1.07
C LEU A 85 -30.31 -17.99 0.30
N HIS A 86 -31.00 -19.01 0.80
CA HIS A 86 -30.73 -19.58 2.11
C HIS A 86 -29.38 -20.29 2.11
N HIS A 87 -29.15 -21.16 1.12
CA HIS A 87 -27.83 -21.71 0.83
C HIS A 87 -27.73 -22.19 -0.62
N TRP A 88 -26.50 -22.26 -1.11
CA TRP A 88 -26.13 -23.08 -2.25
C TRP A 88 -24.91 -23.91 -1.86
N ALA A 89 -24.79 -25.12 -2.41
CA ALA A 89 -23.67 -26.02 -2.10
C ALA A 89 -23.22 -26.75 -3.38
N VAL A 90 -21.91 -26.81 -3.59
CA VAL A 90 -21.27 -27.40 -4.78
C VAL A 90 -20.24 -28.42 -4.36
N GLN A 91 -20.29 -29.59 -4.98
CA GLN A 91 -19.49 -30.75 -4.60
C GLN A 91 -19.10 -31.58 -5.82
N LYS A 92 -17.87 -32.07 -5.82
CA LYS A 92 -17.36 -33.06 -6.78
C LYS A 92 -17.89 -34.47 -6.47
N TYR A 93 -18.15 -35.26 -7.50
CA TYR A 93 -18.46 -36.68 -7.39
C TYR A 93 -17.89 -37.44 -8.58
N TYR A 94 -17.54 -38.70 -8.39
CA TYR A 94 -17.12 -39.56 -9.50
C TYR A 94 -18.35 -40.28 -10.05
N GLY A 95 -18.79 -39.91 -11.26
CA GLY A 95 -19.91 -40.57 -11.95
C GLY A 95 -19.40 -41.66 -12.89
N ARG A 96 -20.12 -42.78 -13.03
CA ARG A 96 -19.83 -43.78 -14.06
C ARG A 96 -19.94 -43.19 -15.46
N LYS A 97 -19.00 -43.53 -16.34
CA LYS A 97 -18.97 -43.03 -17.73
C LYS A 97 -20.15 -43.52 -18.57
N ASP A 98 -20.74 -44.64 -18.20
CA ASP A 98 -21.91 -45.26 -18.84
C ASP A 98 -23.24 -45.00 -18.11
N ALA A 99 -23.26 -44.17 -17.06
CA ALA A 99 -24.47 -43.82 -16.34
C ALA A 99 -25.23 -42.63 -16.95
N GLU A 100 -26.45 -42.91 -17.41
CA GLU A 100 -27.44 -41.91 -17.82
C GLU A 100 -28.06 -41.22 -16.59
N LEU A 101 -28.30 -39.91 -16.68
CA LEU A 101 -29.01 -39.15 -15.65
C LEU A 101 -30.52 -39.44 -15.76
N LEU A 102 -31.14 -39.87 -14.67
CA LEU A 102 -32.59 -40.09 -14.62
C LEU A 102 -33.31 -38.80 -14.26
N GLU A 103 -34.17 -38.29 -15.14
CA GLU A 103 -35.05 -37.15 -14.82
C GLU A 103 -36.30 -37.63 -14.06
N TYR A 104 -36.42 -37.20 -12.80
CA TYR A 104 -37.57 -37.48 -11.93
C TYR A 104 -38.06 -36.18 -11.28
N ASN A 105 -39.32 -35.82 -11.52
CA ASN A 105 -39.93 -34.55 -11.08
C ASN A 105 -39.11 -33.28 -11.42
N GLY A 106 -38.32 -33.31 -12.50
CA GLY A 106 -37.44 -32.21 -12.92
C GLY A 106 -36.04 -32.23 -12.31
N ASN A 107 -35.81 -33.02 -11.26
CA ASN A 107 -34.47 -33.27 -10.72
C ASN A 107 -33.76 -34.35 -11.55
N ARG A 108 -32.48 -34.12 -11.88
CA ARG A 108 -31.62 -35.10 -12.57
C ARG A 108 -30.90 -35.95 -11.56
N LEU A 109 -31.45 -37.09 -11.21
CA LEU A 109 -30.90 -38.00 -10.21
C LEU A 109 -29.98 -39.05 -10.85
N LEU A 110 -28.89 -39.37 -10.17
CA LEU A 110 -28.13 -40.60 -10.38
C LEU A 110 -28.61 -41.64 -9.37
N ARG A 111 -28.52 -42.93 -9.72
CA ARG A 111 -28.69 -44.01 -8.74
C ARG A 111 -27.46 -44.04 -7.85
N GLU A 112 -27.62 -44.38 -6.57
CA GLU A 112 -26.50 -44.52 -5.62
C GLU A 112 -25.46 -45.57 -6.08
N SER A 113 -25.83 -46.51 -6.93
CA SER A 113 -24.92 -47.48 -7.57
C SER A 113 -24.00 -46.89 -8.64
N ASP A 114 -24.32 -45.69 -9.13
CA ASP A 114 -23.80 -45.15 -10.40
C ASP A 114 -22.85 -43.97 -10.19
N TYR A 115 -22.68 -43.52 -8.94
CA TYR A 115 -21.70 -42.52 -8.53
C TYR A 115 -20.99 -42.89 -7.21
N ILE A 116 -19.88 -42.21 -6.95
CA ILE A 116 -19.14 -42.25 -5.70
C ILE A 116 -19.02 -40.80 -5.22
N SER A 117 -19.48 -40.49 -4.00
CA SER A 117 -19.26 -39.17 -3.40
C SER A 117 -17.76 -38.93 -3.19
N ALA A 118 -17.28 -37.74 -3.57
CA ALA A 118 -15.91 -37.32 -3.37
C ALA A 118 -15.94 -36.05 -2.48
N ARG A 119 -15.81 -36.27 -1.18
CA ARG A 119 -16.10 -35.27 -0.14
C ARG A 119 -14.97 -34.25 0.06
N ASN A 120 -15.22 -33.27 0.92
CA ASN A 120 -14.17 -32.52 1.61
C ASN A 120 -13.50 -33.36 2.73
N ASP A 121 -12.41 -32.81 3.27
CA ASP A 121 -11.54 -33.42 4.30
C ASP A 121 -12.05 -33.21 5.74
N GLY A 122 -13.21 -32.57 5.91
CA GLY A 122 -13.82 -32.22 7.19
C GLY A 122 -14.34 -33.40 8.01
N ILE A 123 -14.76 -33.13 9.25
CA ILE A 123 -15.14 -34.15 10.24
C ILE A 123 -16.57 -34.71 10.08
N CYS A 124 -17.48 -33.99 9.43
CA CYS A 124 -18.91 -34.32 9.34
C CYS A 124 -19.23 -35.42 8.30
N GLN A 125 -18.53 -36.56 8.35
CA GLN A 125 -18.51 -37.58 7.29
C GLN A 125 -19.79 -38.47 7.17
N THR A 126 -20.96 -37.98 7.57
CA THR A 126 -22.23 -38.74 7.65
C THR A 126 -23.32 -38.21 6.69
N ASN A 127 -22.96 -38.02 5.41
CA ASN A 127 -23.84 -37.47 4.36
C ASN A 127 -24.34 -36.04 4.65
N ILE A 128 -23.57 -35.28 5.41
CA ILE A 128 -23.86 -33.93 5.89
C ILE A 128 -22.63 -33.06 5.63
N LEU A 129 -22.82 -31.80 5.21
CA LEU A 129 -21.71 -30.85 4.96
C LEU A 129 -20.59 -31.42 4.06
N GLU A 130 -20.92 -32.21 3.05
CA GLU A 130 -19.94 -32.85 2.15
C GLU A 130 -19.33 -31.90 1.10
N GLN A 131 -19.82 -30.66 0.97
CA GLN A 131 -19.52 -29.75 -0.13
C GLN A 131 -18.05 -29.27 -0.19
N ASP A 132 -17.59 -28.95 -1.40
CA ASP A 132 -16.33 -28.24 -1.62
C ASP A 132 -16.50 -26.72 -1.41
N PHE A 133 -17.65 -26.18 -1.84
CA PHE A 133 -18.03 -24.78 -1.68
C PHE A 133 -19.48 -24.67 -1.27
N GLY A 134 -19.81 -23.76 -0.35
CA GLY A 134 -21.19 -23.40 -0.06
C GLY A 134 -21.28 -22.16 0.81
N LEU A 135 -22.23 -21.28 0.48
CA LEU A 135 -22.54 -20.03 1.15
C LEU A 135 -24.05 -19.75 1.02
N GLY A 136 -24.59 -18.79 1.76
CA GLY A 136 -25.98 -18.34 1.71
C GLY A 136 -26.12 -16.91 1.20
N SER A 137 -26.86 -16.10 1.95
CA SER A 137 -27.14 -14.70 1.61
C SER A 137 -25.89 -13.83 1.55
N GLU A 138 -24.84 -14.21 2.26
CA GLU A 138 -23.55 -13.54 2.34
C GLU A 138 -22.69 -13.62 1.06
N THR A 139 -23.10 -14.39 0.05
CA THR A 139 -22.22 -14.77 -1.07
C THR A 139 -21.67 -13.58 -1.87
N ARG A 140 -22.35 -12.42 -1.88
CA ARG A 140 -21.90 -11.23 -2.64
C ARG A 140 -20.74 -10.49 -1.96
N GLY A 141 -20.80 -10.31 -0.64
CA GLY A 141 -19.79 -9.58 0.14
C GLY A 141 -18.66 -10.45 0.69
N THR A 142 -18.61 -11.75 0.35
CA THR A 142 -17.66 -12.72 0.91
C THR A 142 -16.56 -13.08 -0.07
N ALA A 143 -15.29 -12.90 0.30
CA ALA A 143 -14.16 -13.18 -0.58
C ALA A 143 -13.81 -14.68 -0.61
N THR A 144 -13.95 -15.35 -1.75
CA THR A 144 -13.69 -16.80 -1.91
C THR A 144 -12.33 -17.12 -2.56
N HIS A 145 -11.38 -16.16 -2.53
CA HIS A 145 -10.13 -16.28 -3.26
C HIS A 145 -9.12 -17.18 -2.54
N ILE A 146 -8.58 -18.18 -3.24
CA ILE A 146 -7.46 -18.99 -2.75
C ILE A 146 -6.15 -18.27 -3.14
N PRO A 147 -5.32 -17.78 -2.19
CA PRO A 147 -4.11 -17.01 -2.49
C PRO A 147 -3.05 -17.85 -3.24
N ASP A 148 -2.16 -17.22 -3.99
CA ASP A 148 -1.02 -17.92 -4.60
C ASP A 148 0.06 -18.27 -3.55
N PRO A 149 0.81 -19.38 -3.70
CA PRO A 149 0.75 -20.37 -4.80
C PRO A 149 -0.21 -21.55 -4.50
N TYR A 150 -1.19 -21.36 -3.63
CA TYR A 150 -2.12 -22.41 -3.21
C TYR A 150 -3.28 -22.58 -4.22
N GLY A 151 -3.91 -23.75 -4.26
CA GLY A 151 -5.08 -23.97 -5.10
C GLY A 151 -5.81 -25.28 -4.78
N LEU A 152 -7.12 -25.30 -4.95
CA LEU A 152 -7.88 -26.54 -4.83
C LEU A 152 -7.64 -27.40 -6.08
N GLU A 153 -7.15 -28.61 -5.88
CA GLU A 153 -6.84 -29.55 -6.96
C GLU A 153 -8.11 -30.21 -7.50
N ILE A 154 -8.31 -30.13 -8.82
CA ILE A 154 -9.52 -30.60 -9.51
C ILE A 154 -9.10 -31.38 -10.76
N GLY A 155 -9.80 -32.48 -11.06
CA GLY A 155 -9.59 -33.28 -12.26
C GLY A 155 -8.28 -34.06 -12.31
N ASN A 156 -7.66 -34.36 -11.15
CA ASN A 156 -6.42 -35.15 -11.08
C ASN A 156 -6.66 -36.60 -11.60
N PRO A 157 -6.00 -37.04 -12.69
CA PRO A 157 -6.25 -38.36 -13.28
C PRO A 157 -5.85 -39.56 -12.39
N ALA A 158 -5.10 -39.34 -11.30
CA ALA A 158 -4.67 -40.38 -10.37
C ALA A 158 -5.66 -40.63 -9.21
N THR A 159 -6.56 -39.69 -8.91
CA THR A 159 -7.58 -39.83 -7.85
C THR A 159 -8.92 -40.35 -8.37
N ILE A 160 -9.22 -40.15 -9.67
CA ILE A 160 -10.47 -40.59 -10.31
C ILE A 160 -10.49 -42.12 -10.45
N PRO A 161 -11.51 -42.83 -9.90
CA PRO A 161 -11.61 -44.29 -10.01
C PRO A 161 -11.73 -44.81 -11.45
N ALA A 162 -11.14 -45.98 -11.72
CA ALA A 162 -11.19 -46.61 -13.03
C ALA A 162 -12.64 -46.91 -13.48
N GLY A 163 -13.03 -46.43 -14.66
CA GLY A 163 -14.40 -46.51 -15.20
C GLY A 163 -15.29 -45.29 -14.89
N TYR A 164 -14.85 -44.42 -13.98
CA TYR A 164 -15.56 -43.20 -13.60
C TYR A 164 -14.95 -41.96 -14.26
N GLU A 165 -15.65 -40.83 -14.16
CA GLU A 165 -15.18 -39.47 -14.45
C GLU A 165 -15.64 -38.52 -13.35
N GLU A 166 -14.84 -37.48 -13.09
CA GLU A 166 -15.23 -36.40 -12.19
C GLU A 166 -16.36 -35.56 -12.81
N ARG A 167 -17.42 -35.36 -12.03
CA ARG A 167 -18.57 -34.52 -12.33
C ARG A 167 -18.88 -33.68 -11.09
N TRP A 168 -19.69 -32.64 -11.26
CA TRP A 168 -20.04 -31.71 -10.18
C TRP A 168 -21.55 -31.67 -9.99
N PHE A 169 -22.00 -31.55 -8.74
CA PHE A 169 -23.40 -31.24 -8.42
C PHE A 169 -23.51 -29.84 -7.79
N LEU A 170 -24.71 -29.26 -7.92
CA LEU A 170 -25.12 -28.02 -7.27
C LEU A 170 -26.45 -28.27 -6.54
N ASN A 171 -26.50 -28.02 -5.24
CA ASN A 171 -27.73 -27.74 -4.52
C ASN A 171 -28.01 -26.22 -4.53
N VAL A 172 -29.28 -25.84 -4.68
CA VAL A 172 -29.75 -24.46 -4.45
C VAL A 172 -31.01 -24.51 -3.59
N HIS A 173 -30.96 -23.87 -2.42
CA HIS A 173 -32.10 -23.64 -1.54
C HIS A 173 -32.44 -22.14 -1.54
N ALA A 174 -33.59 -21.79 -2.12
CA ALA A 174 -34.05 -20.40 -2.23
C ALA A 174 -35.52 -20.23 -1.85
N ILE A 175 -35.82 -19.14 -1.14
CA ILE A 175 -37.13 -18.80 -0.58
C ILE A 175 -37.62 -17.48 -1.17
N ASP A 176 -38.84 -17.45 -1.71
CA ASP A 176 -39.45 -16.22 -2.24
C ASP A 176 -40.06 -15.39 -1.09
N THR A 177 -39.42 -14.28 -0.73
CA THR A 177 -39.81 -13.43 0.40
C THR A 177 -40.83 -12.36 0.03
N ARG A 178 -41.40 -12.40 -1.19
CA ARG A 178 -42.42 -11.43 -1.65
C ARG A 178 -43.80 -11.77 -1.07
N GLY A 179 -44.37 -10.82 -0.34
CA GLY A 179 -45.76 -10.88 0.14
C GLY A 179 -46.02 -11.76 1.36
N VAL A 180 -45.01 -12.45 1.91
CA VAL A 180 -45.13 -13.25 3.15
C VAL A 180 -45.48 -12.39 4.37
N GLU A 181 -46.13 -12.99 5.38
CA GLU A 181 -46.54 -12.27 6.62
C GLU A 181 -45.33 -11.86 7.48
N ASP A 182 -44.36 -12.76 7.67
CA ASP A 182 -43.12 -12.51 8.41
C ASP A 182 -41.92 -12.97 7.58
N ARG A 183 -41.21 -12.02 6.97
CA ARG A 183 -40.04 -12.30 6.13
C ARG A 183 -38.94 -13.02 6.90
N LEU A 184 -38.65 -12.60 8.13
CA LEU A 184 -37.54 -13.15 8.90
C LEU A 184 -37.88 -14.57 9.39
N GLY A 185 -39.11 -14.78 9.87
CA GLY A 185 -39.61 -16.10 10.22
C GLY A 185 -39.65 -17.08 9.04
N CYS A 186 -39.92 -16.60 7.82
CA CYS A 186 -39.78 -17.43 6.61
C CYS A 186 -38.32 -17.82 6.36
N THR A 187 -37.36 -16.90 6.47
CA THR A 187 -35.93 -17.19 6.27
C THR A 187 -35.30 -18.02 7.40
N GLU A 188 -35.88 -17.99 8.60
CA GLU A 188 -35.55 -18.86 9.73
C GLU A 188 -36.36 -20.19 9.74
N CYS A 189 -37.05 -20.48 8.64
CA CYS A 189 -37.83 -21.69 8.39
C CYS A 189 -38.82 -22.09 9.52
N LYS A 190 -39.51 -21.12 10.13
CA LYS A 190 -40.44 -21.35 11.26
C LYS A 190 -41.65 -22.17 10.83
N CYS A 191 -41.80 -23.37 11.41
CA CYS A 191 -42.76 -24.39 10.97
C CYS A 191 -44.22 -23.89 10.95
N ASP A 192 -44.59 -23.02 11.90
CA ASP A 192 -45.92 -22.39 11.99
C ASP A 192 -46.26 -21.51 10.76
N LEU A 193 -45.26 -20.92 10.11
CA LEU A 193 -45.44 -20.10 8.90
C LEU A 193 -45.51 -20.95 7.62
N TYR A 194 -44.90 -22.13 7.61
CA TYR A 194 -45.00 -23.10 6.50
C TYR A 194 -46.20 -24.06 6.65
N ASN A 195 -46.83 -24.09 7.83
CA ASN A 195 -47.97 -24.95 8.17
C ASN A 195 -47.69 -26.45 7.95
N VAL A 196 -46.48 -26.88 8.29
CA VAL A 196 -45.99 -28.25 8.14
C VAL A 196 -45.84 -28.96 9.48
N THR A 197 -46.20 -30.25 9.50
CA THR A 197 -46.07 -31.14 10.67
C THR A 197 -45.30 -32.43 10.35
N LEU A 198 -44.98 -32.64 9.07
CA LEU A 198 -44.17 -33.74 8.54
C LEU A 198 -42.98 -33.16 7.76
N ASP A 199 -41.84 -33.85 7.80
CA ASP A 199 -40.67 -33.54 6.98
C ASP A 199 -40.82 -34.02 5.51
N GLU A 200 -39.78 -33.81 4.70
CA GLU A 200 -39.74 -34.19 3.27
C GLU A 200 -39.84 -35.72 3.05
N TYR A 201 -39.58 -36.53 4.08
CA TYR A 201 -39.72 -38.00 4.07
C TYR A 201 -41.06 -38.47 4.66
N GLY A 202 -41.97 -37.53 4.95
CA GLY A 202 -43.28 -37.80 5.56
C GLY A 202 -43.22 -38.24 7.03
N GLN A 203 -42.09 -38.07 7.71
CA GLN A 203 -41.96 -38.40 9.13
C GLN A 203 -42.45 -37.24 10.01
N PRO A 204 -43.10 -37.52 11.15
CA PRO A 204 -43.57 -36.47 12.05
C PRO A 204 -42.39 -35.71 12.69
N LEU A 205 -42.46 -34.38 12.64
CA LEU A 205 -41.47 -33.51 13.25
C LEU A 205 -41.38 -33.75 14.77
N LYS A 206 -40.18 -33.58 15.33
CA LYS A 206 -39.96 -33.71 16.78
C LYS A 206 -40.80 -32.66 17.53
N PRO A 207 -41.49 -32.99 18.65
CA PRO A 207 -42.43 -32.07 19.32
C PRO A 207 -41.89 -30.69 19.74
N ASN A 208 -40.56 -30.53 19.81
CA ASN A 208 -39.90 -29.28 20.19
C ASN A 208 -39.16 -28.60 19.00
N TYR A 209 -39.29 -29.10 17.76
CA TYR A 209 -38.65 -28.51 16.59
C TYR A 209 -39.50 -27.36 16.05
N ARG A 210 -39.03 -26.12 16.22
CA ARG A 210 -39.79 -24.89 15.92
C ARG A 210 -39.51 -24.29 14.54
N GLY A 211 -38.35 -24.58 13.97
CA GLY A 211 -37.97 -24.10 12.64
C GLY A 211 -36.57 -24.53 12.22
N GLY A 212 -36.39 -24.59 10.90
CA GLY A 212 -35.19 -25.08 10.21
C GLY A 212 -35.55 -25.87 8.95
N LEU A 213 -34.54 -26.44 8.28
CA LEU A 213 -34.66 -27.07 6.96
C LEU A 213 -35.79 -28.10 6.83
N ALA A 214 -36.06 -28.90 7.88
CA ALA A 214 -37.14 -29.89 7.85
C ALA A 214 -38.55 -29.27 7.77
N CYS A 215 -38.68 -27.95 7.89
CA CYS A 215 -39.91 -27.18 7.73
C CYS A 215 -39.96 -26.31 6.46
N CYS A 216 -38.88 -26.23 5.67
CA CYS A 216 -38.79 -25.45 4.44
C CYS A 216 -38.18 -26.26 3.29
N TYR A 217 -38.64 -27.50 3.10
CA TYR A 217 -38.20 -28.36 2.00
C TYR A 217 -38.84 -27.99 0.65
N ASP A 218 -38.41 -28.68 -0.41
CA ASP A 218 -38.81 -28.38 -1.79
C ASP A 218 -40.33 -28.39 -1.99
N GLY A 219 -40.88 -27.31 -2.54
CA GLY A 219 -42.31 -27.17 -2.81
C GLY A 219 -43.17 -26.75 -1.60
N THR A 220 -42.57 -26.51 -0.42
CA THR A 220 -43.29 -25.84 0.69
C THR A 220 -43.58 -24.37 0.37
N GLN A 221 -44.49 -23.74 1.11
CA GLN A 221 -44.84 -22.32 0.93
C GLN A 221 -45.02 -21.62 2.28
N CYS A 222 -44.26 -20.56 2.50
CA CYS A 222 -44.42 -19.68 3.64
C CYS A 222 -45.69 -18.83 3.49
N ARG A 223 -46.40 -18.63 4.59
CA ARG A 223 -47.71 -17.97 4.63
C ARG A 223 -47.67 -16.55 4.03
N LEU A 224 -48.55 -16.32 3.06
CA LEU A 224 -48.75 -15.03 2.39
C LEU A 224 -49.71 -14.12 3.17
N SER A 225 -49.43 -12.82 3.12
CA SER A 225 -50.33 -11.76 3.58
C SER A 225 -51.65 -11.79 2.81
N ASN A 226 -52.76 -11.64 3.53
CA ASN A 226 -54.11 -11.69 2.96
C ASN A 226 -54.27 -10.81 1.70
N GLY A 227 -54.59 -11.44 0.56
CA GLY A 227 -54.83 -10.76 -0.72
C GLY A 227 -53.58 -10.48 -1.56
N PHE A 228 -52.39 -10.95 -1.18
CA PHE A 228 -51.20 -10.85 -2.02
C PHE A 228 -51.19 -11.91 -3.14
N GLU A 229 -51.36 -11.47 -4.39
CA GLU A 229 -51.06 -12.27 -5.58
C GLU A 229 -49.82 -11.72 -6.28
N GLY A 230 -48.94 -12.61 -6.77
CA GLY A 230 -47.72 -12.23 -7.47
C GLY A 230 -47.26 -13.28 -8.45
N ALA A 231 -46.66 -12.85 -9.57
CA ALA A 231 -46.22 -13.75 -10.62
C ALA A 231 -45.06 -14.66 -10.15
N ARG A 232 -45.09 -15.92 -10.61
CA ARG A 232 -43.92 -16.81 -10.55
C ARG A 232 -42.80 -16.25 -11.43
N ARG A 233 -41.55 -16.41 -10.99
CA ARG A 233 -40.33 -16.01 -11.67
C ARG A 233 -39.47 -17.22 -11.96
N SER A 234 -39.04 -17.36 -13.21
CA SER A 234 -37.86 -18.15 -13.55
C SER A 234 -36.60 -17.51 -12.95
N LEU A 235 -35.73 -18.31 -12.35
CA LEU A 235 -34.47 -17.86 -11.76
C LEU A 235 -33.33 -18.84 -12.06
N TYR A 236 -32.10 -18.35 -11.96
CA TYR A 236 -30.88 -19.13 -12.12
C TYR A 236 -29.85 -18.73 -11.05
N LEU A 237 -29.02 -19.67 -10.62
CA LEU A 237 -27.78 -19.35 -9.91
C LEU A 237 -26.69 -19.08 -10.97
N ARG A 238 -26.24 -17.83 -11.08
CA ARG A 238 -25.05 -17.46 -11.86
C ARG A 238 -23.84 -17.77 -10.99
N TYR A 239 -22.88 -18.54 -11.50
CA TYR A 239 -21.62 -18.79 -10.81
C TYR A 239 -20.41 -18.51 -11.72
N THR A 240 -19.38 -17.90 -11.12
CA THR A 240 -18.14 -17.52 -11.79
C THR A 240 -16.98 -18.26 -11.14
N VAL A 241 -16.34 -19.13 -11.92
CA VAL A 241 -15.19 -19.92 -11.48
C VAL A 241 -13.92 -19.30 -12.06
N LYS A 242 -12.92 -19.08 -11.22
CA LYS A 242 -11.55 -18.74 -11.65
C LYS A 242 -10.61 -19.91 -11.36
N TRP A 243 -9.74 -20.23 -12.30
CA TRP A 243 -8.78 -21.33 -12.17
C TRP A 243 -7.52 -21.09 -13.00
N VAL A 244 -6.51 -21.92 -12.76
CA VAL A 244 -5.28 -22.00 -13.55
C VAL A 244 -5.05 -23.46 -13.94
N ASP A 245 -4.27 -23.71 -14.99
CA ASP A 245 -3.88 -25.09 -15.32
C ASP A 245 -2.96 -25.64 -14.24
N TRP A 246 -3.07 -26.93 -13.90
CA TRP A 246 -2.29 -27.50 -12.79
C TRP A 246 -0.79 -27.54 -13.12
N ASP A 247 0.04 -27.11 -12.18
CA ASP A 247 1.50 -27.20 -12.24
C ASP A 247 2.07 -27.70 -10.91
N THR A 248 3.22 -28.38 -10.96
CA THR A 248 3.91 -28.95 -9.79
C THR A 248 4.36 -27.94 -8.72
N SER A 249 4.43 -26.65 -9.07
CA SER A 249 4.72 -25.55 -8.14
C SER A 249 3.50 -25.06 -7.35
N ILE A 250 2.29 -25.46 -7.73
CA ILE A 250 1.07 -25.19 -6.98
C ILE A 250 1.04 -26.07 -5.71
N VAL A 251 0.55 -25.50 -4.61
CA VAL A 251 0.34 -26.23 -3.36
C VAL A 251 -1.14 -26.63 -3.26
N PRO A 252 -1.48 -27.94 -3.25
CA PRO A 252 -2.86 -28.37 -3.04
C PRO A 252 -3.36 -27.96 -1.65
N VAL A 253 -4.64 -27.62 -1.57
CA VAL A 253 -5.33 -27.34 -0.30
C VAL A 253 -6.50 -28.28 -0.09
N LYS A 254 -6.72 -28.60 1.19
CA LYS A 254 -7.81 -29.40 1.73
C LYS A 254 -8.88 -28.51 2.32
N ILE A 255 -10.12 -28.95 2.28
CA ILE A 255 -11.29 -28.18 2.76
C ILE A 255 -11.79 -28.83 4.05
N TYR A 256 -11.87 -28.03 5.12
CA TYR A 256 -12.49 -28.46 6.37
C TYR A 256 -13.68 -27.56 6.67
N ILE A 257 -14.81 -28.18 6.98
CA ILE A 257 -16.02 -27.51 7.46
C ILE A 257 -16.28 -28.02 8.87
N PHE A 258 -16.39 -27.10 9.83
CA PHE A 258 -16.75 -27.41 11.20
C PHE A 258 -18.16 -26.92 11.51
N ASP A 259 -18.91 -27.71 12.28
CA ASP A 259 -20.26 -27.42 12.72
C ASP A 259 -20.28 -27.19 14.24
N VAL A 260 -20.64 -25.99 14.69
CA VAL A 260 -20.73 -25.63 16.12
C VAL A 260 -21.77 -26.46 16.90
N THR A 261 -22.61 -27.23 16.20
CA THR A 261 -23.59 -28.15 16.80
C THR A 261 -23.08 -29.58 16.99
N ASP A 262 -21.89 -29.90 16.45
CA ASP A 262 -21.32 -31.24 16.49
C ASP A 262 -21.09 -31.76 17.93
N LYS A 263 -21.18 -33.09 18.05
CA LYS A 263 -20.97 -33.85 19.29
C LYS A 263 -20.20 -35.13 18.97
N GLU A 264 -18.93 -35.14 19.34
CA GLU A 264 -18.11 -36.34 19.36
C GLU A 264 -18.74 -37.44 20.25
N THR A 265 -18.85 -38.65 19.72
CA THR A 265 -19.01 -39.89 20.50
C THR A 265 -17.86 -40.85 20.22
N ARG A 266 -17.31 -41.45 21.28
CA ARG A 266 -16.17 -42.38 21.19
C ARG A 266 -16.63 -43.82 21.31
N PHE A 267 -16.30 -44.63 20.32
CA PHE A 267 -16.55 -46.07 20.32
C PHE A 267 -15.22 -46.84 20.23
N SER A 268 -15.20 -48.06 20.77
CA SER A 268 -14.01 -48.91 20.82
C SER A 268 -14.25 -50.14 19.96
N ASP A 269 -13.56 -50.19 18.82
CA ASP A 269 -13.62 -51.28 17.85
C ASP A 269 -12.36 -52.15 17.93
N SER A 270 -12.41 -53.31 17.27
CA SER A 270 -11.32 -54.29 17.25
C SER A 270 -9.98 -53.79 16.70
N THR A 271 -9.95 -52.60 16.09
CA THR A 271 -8.75 -51.94 15.54
C THR A 271 -8.30 -50.70 16.33
N GLY A 272 -9.06 -50.24 17.33
CA GLY A 272 -8.74 -49.04 18.12
C GLY A 272 -9.96 -48.24 18.59
N PHE A 273 -9.73 -47.04 19.10
CA PHE A 273 -10.80 -46.06 19.33
C PHE A 273 -11.16 -45.39 17.99
N SER A 274 -12.46 -45.24 17.74
CA SER A 274 -13.01 -44.48 16.62
C SER A 274 -13.89 -43.35 17.15
N ILE A 275 -13.87 -42.21 16.46
CA ILE A 275 -14.66 -41.02 16.77
C ILE A 275 -15.80 -40.93 15.76
N GLN A 276 -17.04 -40.81 16.25
CA GLN A 276 -18.20 -40.51 15.45
C GLN A 276 -18.65 -39.06 15.70
N HIS A 277 -18.76 -38.29 14.62
CA HIS A 277 -19.34 -36.95 14.63
C HIS A 277 -20.85 -37.03 14.35
N HIS A 278 -21.59 -36.03 14.84
CA HIS A 278 -23.05 -35.97 14.86
C HIS A 278 -23.63 -34.65 14.33
N CYS A 279 -22.78 -33.75 13.79
CA CYS A 279 -23.09 -32.49 13.09
C CYS A 279 -24.58 -32.29 12.75
N GLN A 280 -25.26 -31.44 13.51
CA GLN A 280 -26.72 -31.27 13.46
C GLN A 280 -27.17 -30.20 12.47
N ILE A 281 -26.22 -29.51 11.79
CA ILE A 281 -26.41 -28.42 10.82
C ILE A 281 -26.98 -27.14 11.45
N GLU A 282 -28.12 -27.26 12.13
CA GLU A 282 -28.91 -26.14 12.64
C GLU A 282 -29.07 -26.17 14.16
N TYR A 283 -29.38 -25.01 14.75
CA TYR A 283 -29.89 -24.91 16.10
C TYR A 283 -30.90 -23.77 16.25
N SER A 284 -31.49 -23.65 17.44
CA SER A 284 -32.31 -22.51 17.85
C SER A 284 -31.55 -21.68 18.88
N VAL A 285 -31.78 -20.37 18.87
CA VAL A 285 -31.31 -19.43 19.90
C VAL A 285 -32.52 -18.96 20.70
N GLU A 286 -32.51 -19.27 21.99
CA GLU A 286 -33.55 -18.81 22.92
C GLU A 286 -33.41 -17.30 23.20
N PRO A 287 -34.52 -16.57 23.39
CA PRO A 287 -34.50 -15.15 23.70
C PRO A 287 -33.97 -14.89 25.12
N CYS A 288 -33.20 -13.81 25.29
CA CYS A 288 -32.72 -13.34 26.58
C CYS A 288 -33.87 -12.87 27.50
N LYS A 289 -33.59 -12.74 28.80
CA LYS A 289 -34.59 -12.28 29.78
C LYS A 289 -34.82 -10.78 29.60
N ALA A 290 -36.03 -10.32 29.93
CA ALA A 290 -36.41 -8.91 29.80
C ALA A 290 -35.56 -7.93 30.66
N SER A 291 -34.82 -8.42 31.65
CA SER A 291 -33.78 -7.67 32.35
C SER A 291 -32.59 -7.35 31.45
N ASP A 292 -32.12 -8.35 30.72
CA ASP A 292 -30.81 -8.37 30.05
C ASP A 292 -30.86 -7.57 28.73
N VAL A 293 -32.07 -7.39 28.19
CA VAL A 293 -32.40 -6.49 27.06
C VAL A 293 -32.11 -5.02 27.41
N ALA A 294 -32.30 -4.61 28.66
CA ALA A 294 -32.12 -3.21 29.07
C ALA A 294 -30.64 -2.78 29.11
N ASP A 295 -29.74 -3.73 29.34
CA ASP A 295 -28.29 -3.52 29.43
C ASP A 295 -27.55 -3.88 28.11
N ASN A 296 -28.27 -4.08 27.00
CA ASN A 296 -27.75 -4.52 25.70
C ASN A 296 -26.95 -5.85 25.71
N GLY A 297 -27.07 -6.68 26.75
CA GLY A 297 -26.24 -7.87 26.97
C GLY A 297 -26.64 -9.15 26.20
N CYS A 298 -27.61 -9.08 25.29
CA CYS A 298 -28.25 -10.24 24.69
C CYS A 298 -27.45 -10.92 23.56
N VAL A 299 -26.40 -11.66 23.95
CA VAL A 299 -25.60 -12.53 23.07
C VAL A 299 -25.74 -13.99 23.50
N HIS A 300 -26.06 -14.88 22.56
CA HIS A 300 -26.00 -16.33 22.73
C HIS A 300 -24.78 -16.88 21.98
N THR A 301 -23.77 -17.29 22.73
CA THR A 301 -22.55 -17.92 22.23
C THR A 301 -22.63 -19.43 22.36
N LYS A 302 -22.44 -20.15 21.24
CA LYS A 302 -22.31 -21.62 21.21
C LYS A 302 -20.86 -21.98 20.89
N ARG A 303 -20.33 -23.00 21.57
CA ARG A 303 -18.98 -23.54 21.34
C ARG A 303 -19.02 -25.06 21.23
N THR A 304 -18.14 -25.62 20.41
CA THR A 304 -17.79 -27.05 20.42
C THR A 304 -16.29 -27.24 20.21
N SER A 305 -15.78 -28.43 20.53
CA SER A 305 -14.37 -28.81 20.36
C SER A 305 -14.25 -29.82 19.22
N VAL A 306 -13.31 -29.59 18.31
CA VAL A 306 -13.04 -30.45 17.15
C VAL A 306 -11.58 -30.87 17.15
N THR A 307 -11.32 -32.17 17.09
CA THR A 307 -9.96 -32.71 16.91
C THR A 307 -9.61 -32.76 15.42
N MET A 308 -8.46 -32.21 15.05
CA MET A 308 -7.98 -32.16 13.67
C MET A 308 -7.42 -33.52 13.22
N PRO A 309 -7.88 -34.09 12.08
CA PRO A 309 -7.45 -35.42 11.60
C PRO A 309 -6.17 -35.39 10.73
N ALA A 310 -5.52 -34.23 10.61
CA ALA A 310 -4.28 -34.06 9.87
C ALA A 310 -3.51 -32.82 10.34
N SER A 311 -2.18 -32.85 10.20
CA SER A 311 -1.33 -31.66 10.33
C SER A 311 -1.39 -30.79 9.07
N GLY A 312 -1.27 -29.47 9.21
CA GLY A 312 -1.19 -28.56 8.07
C GLY A 312 -1.11 -27.09 8.48
N TYR A 313 -1.33 -26.20 7.52
CA TYR A 313 -1.28 -24.75 7.70
C TYR A 313 -2.57 -24.10 7.21
N ILE A 314 -3.23 -23.30 8.05
CA ILE A 314 -4.41 -22.53 7.63
C ILE A 314 -3.95 -21.40 6.69
N ILE A 315 -4.56 -21.31 5.51
CA ILE A 315 -4.30 -20.25 4.51
C ILE A 315 -5.52 -19.36 4.24
N TYR A 316 -6.70 -19.80 4.66
CA TYR A 316 -7.97 -19.09 4.54
C TYR A 316 -8.95 -19.61 5.60
N GLY A 317 -9.84 -18.74 6.09
CA GLY A 317 -11.00 -19.14 6.88
C GLY A 317 -12.17 -18.17 6.77
N VAL A 318 -13.39 -18.68 6.81
CA VAL A 318 -14.64 -17.89 6.78
C VAL A 318 -15.75 -18.65 7.50
N ALA A 319 -16.70 -17.93 8.10
CA ALA A 319 -17.87 -18.54 8.71
C ALA A 319 -19.12 -18.35 7.85
N HIS A 320 -20.14 -19.18 8.11
CA HIS A 320 -21.49 -19.03 7.56
C HIS A 320 -22.49 -18.85 8.72
N GLN A 321 -23.25 -17.76 8.68
CA GLN A 321 -24.26 -17.39 9.66
C GLN A 321 -25.47 -16.73 8.98
N HIS A 322 -26.67 -16.96 9.53
CA HIS A 322 -27.92 -16.33 9.10
C HIS A 322 -28.13 -14.96 9.78
N SER A 323 -29.18 -14.24 9.38
CA SER A 323 -29.62 -13.01 10.07
C SER A 323 -29.82 -13.23 11.56
N GLY A 324 -29.16 -12.40 12.37
CA GLY A 324 -29.02 -12.58 13.82
C GLY A 324 -27.61 -12.97 14.26
N GLY A 325 -26.76 -13.46 13.35
CA GLY A 325 -25.34 -13.69 13.62
C GLY A 325 -24.62 -12.40 14.04
N ILE A 326 -23.71 -12.53 15.02
CA ILE A 326 -22.83 -11.46 15.50
C ILE A 326 -21.38 -11.71 15.07
N GLY A 327 -21.02 -12.97 14.86
CA GLY A 327 -19.69 -13.41 14.42
C GLY A 327 -19.41 -14.85 14.84
N ALA A 328 -18.38 -15.43 14.24
CA ALA A 328 -17.87 -16.75 14.57
C ALA A 328 -16.34 -16.71 14.65
N ALA A 329 -15.75 -17.64 15.40
CA ALA A 329 -14.31 -17.67 15.63
C ALA A 329 -13.77 -19.10 15.83
N LEU A 330 -12.53 -19.30 15.42
CA LEU A 330 -11.76 -20.52 15.58
C LEU A 330 -10.58 -20.23 16.52
N TYR A 331 -10.50 -20.97 17.62
CA TYR A 331 -9.46 -20.87 18.63
C TYR A 331 -8.67 -22.18 18.75
N ARG A 332 -7.42 -22.08 19.22
CA ARG A 332 -6.66 -23.21 19.76
C ARG A 332 -7.17 -23.53 21.18
N GLU A 333 -6.94 -24.74 21.68
CA GLU A 333 -7.37 -25.19 23.03
C GLU A 333 -6.85 -24.31 24.19
N ASP A 334 -5.74 -23.60 24.00
CA ASP A 334 -5.18 -22.63 24.98
C ASP A 334 -5.90 -21.27 24.99
N GLY A 335 -6.89 -21.07 24.12
CA GLY A 335 -7.64 -19.82 23.96
C GLY A 335 -7.03 -18.83 22.95
N GLN A 336 -5.94 -19.17 22.24
CA GLN A 336 -5.41 -18.34 21.16
C GLN A 336 -6.41 -18.26 20.01
N LEU A 337 -6.85 -17.05 19.65
CA LEU A 337 -7.63 -16.81 18.42
C LEU A 337 -6.76 -17.14 17.19
N MET A 338 -7.27 -18.02 16.33
CA MET A 338 -6.63 -18.38 15.06
C MET A 338 -7.25 -17.62 13.90
N CYS A 339 -8.59 -17.63 13.80
CA CYS A 339 -9.34 -16.88 12.80
C CYS A 339 -10.66 -16.39 13.38
N SER A 340 -11.13 -15.22 12.96
CA SER A 340 -12.49 -14.72 13.18
C SER A 340 -13.16 -14.41 11.85
N SER A 341 -14.48 -14.38 11.85
CA SER A 341 -15.32 -14.05 10.70
C SER A 341 -16.60 -13.38 11.19
N ILE A 342 -16.91 -12.19 10.66
CA ILE A 342 -17.93 -11.28 11.18
C ILE A 342 -18.95 -10.96 10.05
N PRO A 343 -20.26 -11.06 10.29
CA PRO A 343 -21.28 -10.71 9.31
C PRO A 343 -21.35 -9.21 9.02
N ALA A 344 -21.31 -8.87 7.74
CA ALA A 344 -21.67 -7.56 7.22
C ALA A 344 -23.18 -7.55 6.90
N TYR A 345 -23.90 -6.56 7.45
CA TYR A 345 -25.32 -6.36 7.21
C TYR A 345 -25.57 -5.21 6.24
N GLY A 346 -26.54 -5.38 5.33
CA GLY A 346 -26.93 -4.32 4.40
C GLY A 346 -27.69 -3.18 5.08
N ASN A 347 -27.74 -2.02 4.42
CA ASN A 347 -28.44 -0.80 4.88
C ASN A 347 -29.44 -0.20 3.86
N GLY A 348 -29.54 -0.78 2.66
CA GLY A 348 -30.39 -0.31 1.56
C GLY A 348 -31.37 -1.37 1.03
N MET A 349 -31.74 -1.25 -0.25
CA MET A 349 -32.68 -2.15 -0.93
C MET A 349 -32.08 -2.83 -2.18
N GLU A 350 -30.80 -2.59 -2.46
CA GLU A 350 -30.09 -3.06 -3.65
C GLU A 350 -29.45 -4.44 -3.42
N ALA A 351 -29.20 -5.16 -4.50
CA ALA A 351 -28.69 -6.53 -4.46
C ALA A 351 -27.22 -6.58 -3.99
N GLY A 352 -26.98 -7.02 -2.75
CA GLY A 352 -25.69 -6.98 -2.06
C GLY A 352 -25.60 -5.92 -0.96
N ASN A 353 -26.68 -5.16 -0.71
CA ASN A 353 -26.79 -4.19 0.38
C ASN A 353 -28.20 -4.20 1.01
N GLU A 354 -28.85 -5.37 1.10
CA GLU A 354 -30.21 -5.51 1.59
C GLU A 354 -30.33 -5.34 3.12
N ALA A 355 -31.12 -4.34 3.55
CA ALA A 355 -31.34 -4.01 4.96
C ALA A 355 -31.90 -5.18 5.78
N GLY A 356 -31.20 -5.55 6.85
CA GLY A 356 -31.59 -6.64 7.77
C GLY A 356 -31.15 -8.04 7.34
N TYR A 357 -30.40 -8.18 6.24
CA TYR A 357 -29.80 -9.43 5.78
C TYR A 357 -28.29 -9.42 5.96
N VAL A 358 -27.69 -10.59 6.22
CA VAL A 358 -26.23 -10.78 6.09
C VAL A 358 -25.90 -10.83 4.60
N VAL A 359 -25.14 -9.83 4.13
CA VAL A 359 -24.76 -9.64 2.71
C VAL A 359 -23.30 -9.99 2.43
N GLY A 360 -22.49 -10.15 3.47
CA GLY A 360 -21.09 -10.60 3.40
C GLY A 360 -20.60 -11.14 4.75
N MET A 361 -19.50 -11.88 4.73
CA MET A 361 -18.76 -12.33 5.93
C MET A 361 -17.29 -11.95 5.78
N SER A 362 -16.67 -11.41 6.84
CA SER A 362 -15.22 -11.12 6.82
C SER A 362 -14.39 -12.40 6.79
N THR A 363 -13.27 -12.37 6.09
CA THR A 363 -12.47 -13.56 5.76
C THR A 363 -11.06 -13.48 6.34
N CYS A 364 -10.67 -14.52 7.07
CA CYS A 364 -9.34 -14.68 7.63
C CYS A 364 -8.34 -15.12 6.54
N TYR A 365 -7.26 -14.37 6.36
CA TYR A 365 -6.10 -14.77 5.53
C TYR A 365 -4.83 -14.75 6.39
N PRO A 366 -4.45 -15.89 7.01
CA PRO A 366 -3.23 -15.97 7.82
C PRO A 366 -1.96 -15.74 6.98
N LYS A 367 -0.93 -15.10 7.57
CA LYS A 367 0.38 -14.98 6.93
C LYS A 367 0.93 -16.40 6.63
N PRO A 368 1.39 -16.73 5.40
CA PRO A 368 1.77 -18.10 5.03
C PRO A 368 2.73 -18.75 6.02
N GLY A 369 2.30 -19.88 6.60
CA GLY A 369 3.08 -20.63 7.61
C GLY A 369 2.89 -20.21 9.07
N SER A 370 2.18 -19.11 9.38
CA SER A 370 2.03 -18.61 10.76
C SER A 370 1.07 -19.45 11.61
N LEU A 371 -0.03 -19.94 11.03
CA LEU A 371 -1.02 -20.78 11.71
C LEU A 371 -0.86 -22.23 11.31
N ARG A 372 -0.01 -22.94 12.05
CA ARG A 372 0.14 -24.40 11.95
C ARG A 372 -0.84 -25.11 12.88
N ILE A 373 -1.47 -26.14 12.33
CA ILE A 373 -2.25 -27.18 13.00
C ILE A 373 -1.40 -28.47 13.05
N THR A 374 -1.50 -29.21 14.16
CA THR A 374 -0.95 -30.57 14.32
C THR A 374 -2.02 -31.64 14.29
N ASP A 375 -1.62 -32.86 13.93
CA ASP A 375 -2.49 -34.04 13.89
C ASP A 375 -2.90 -34.44 15.31
N GLY A 376 -4.19 -34.65 15.54
CA GLY A 376 -4.77 -34.85 16.87
C GLY A 376 -4.93 -33.57 17.70
N GLU A 377 -4.74 -32.38 17.13
CA GLU A 377 -4.89 -31.10 17.85
C GLU A 377 -6.37 -30.70 18.03
N THR A 378 -6.75 -30.31 19.25
CA THR A 378 -8.10 -29.79 19.55
C THR A 378 -8.20 -28.30 19.20
N LEU A 379 -9.14 -27.96 18.34
CA LEU A 379 -9.59 -26.60 18.06
C LEU A 379 -10.96 -26.36 18.72
N ILE A 380 -11.23 -25.11 19.11
CA ILE A 380 -12.51 -24.67 19.66
C ILE A 380 -13.20 -23.79 18.62
N VAL A 381 -14.38 -24.21 18.17
CA VAL A 381 -15.22 -23.49 17.22
C VAL A 381 -16.29 -22.73 17.99
N GLU A 382 -16.39 -21.42 17.79
CA GLU A 382 -17.40 -20.55 18.36
C GLU A 382 -18.33 -19.97 17.28
N SER A 383 -19.63 -19.93 17.56
CA SER A 383 -20.63 -19.15 16.82
C SER A 383 -21.46 -18.33 17.79
N SER A 384 -21.47 -17.01 17.62
CA SER A 384 -22.19 -16.05 18.47
C SER A 384 -23.30 -15.37 17.68
N TYR A 385 -24.51 -15.35 18.27
CA TYR A 385 -25.74 -14.79 17.72
C TYR A 385 -26.38 -13.82 18.71
N SER A 386 -27.20 -12.87 18.23
CA SER A 386 -28.06 -12.07 19.11
C SER A 386 -29.16 -12.95 19.70
N SER A 387 -29.38 -12.83 21.01
CA SER A 387 -30.53 -13.42 21.71
C SER A 387 -31.61 -12.37 22.01
N SER A 388 -31.59 -11.22 21.34
CA SER A 388 -32.63 -10.17 21.47
C SER A 388 -34.03 -10.65 21.07
N ARG A 389 -34.12 -11.75 20.32
CA ARG A 389 -35.34 -12.47 19.94
C ARG A 389 -35.05 -13.97 19.78
N GLU A 390 -36.11 -14.77 19.67
CA GLU A 390 -36.01 -16.19 19.33
C GLU A 390 -35.66 -16.36 17.84
N HIS A 391 -34.54 -17.04 17.56
CA HIS A 391 -34.13 -17.42 16.20
C HIS A 391 -34.19 -18.96 16.03
N THR A 392 -34.70 -19.42 14.89
CA THR A 392 -34.77 -20.85 14.52
C THR A 392 -33.97 -21.15 13.25
N GLY A 393 -33.63 -22.42 13.01
CA GLY A 393 -32.89 -22.82 11.80
C GLY A 393 -31.54 -22.10 11.62
N VAL A 394 -30.87 -21.67 12.69
CA VAL A 394 -29.61 -20.92 12.56
C VAL A 394 -28.41 -21.85 12.42
N MET A 395 -27.56 -21.57 11.45
CA MET A 395 -26.33 -22.30 11.17
C MET A 395 -25.12 -21.62 11.81
N GLY A 396 -24.07 -22.38 12.07
CA GLY A 396 -22.85 -21.88 12.70
C GLY A 396 -21.64 -22.66 12.22
N PHE A 397 -21.31 -22.49 10.94
CA PHE A 397 -20.20 -23.19 10.32
C PHE A 397 -18.94 -22.33 10.29
N PHE A 398 -17.79 -22.99 10.40
CA PHE A 398 -16.49 -22.38 10.12
C PHE A 398 -15.76 -23.22 9.07
N TYR A 399 -15.53 -22.62 7.91
CA TYR A 399 -14.78 -23.19 6.79
C TYR A 399 -13.32 -22.77 6.93
N ILE A 400 -12.37 -23.69 6.71
CA ILE A 400 -10.95 -23.36 6.52
C ILE A 400 -10.35 -24.12 5.33
N LEU A 401 -9.37 -23.48 4.67
CA LEU A 401 -8.49 -24.15 3.72
C LEU A 401 -7.14 -24.42 4.38
N VAL A 402 -6.69 -25.67 4.30
CA VAL A 402 -5.46 -26.14 4.95
C VAL A 402 -4.50 -26.69 3.89
N ALA A 403 -3.25 -26.22 3.91
CA ALA A 403 -2.18 -26.74 3.07
C ALA A 403 -1.28 -27.70 3.86
N ASP A 404 -0.93 -28.85 3.29
CA ASP A 404 -0.04 -29.84 3.92
C ASP A 404 1.40 -29.32 4.09
N ARG A 405 1.78 -28.31 3.28
CA ARG A 405 3.12 -27.70 3.26
C ARG A 405 3.06 -26.20 3.03
N VAL A 406 3.97 -25.47 3.64
CA VAL A 406 4.36 -24.12 3.19
C VAL A 406 5.25 -24.28 1.95
N PRO A 407 5.22 -23.37 0.96
CA PRO A 407 6.15 -23.38 -0.17
C PRO A 407 7.61 -23.48 0.30
N GLU A 408 8.38 -24.39 -0.31
CA GLU A 408 9.78 -24.60 0.07
C GLU A 408 10.62 -23.36 -0.26
N SER A 409 11.12 -22.68 0.78
CA SER A 409 12.16 -21.67 0.62
C SER A 409 13.46 -22.34 0.21
N SER A 410 13.72 -22.44 -1.09
CA SER A 410 14.96 -23.00 -1.64
C SER A 410 16.17 -22.23 -1.09
N SER A 411 16.85 -22.81 -0.10
CA SER A 411 17.73 -22.02 0.77
C SER A 411 18.96 -21.53 0.00
N PHE A 412 19.26 -20.23 0.15
CA PHE A 412 20.50 -19.65 -0.37
C PHE A 412 21.73 -20.31 0.26
N LEU A 413 21.58 -20.84 1.49
CA LEU A 413 22.59 -21.55 2.25
C LEU A 413 22.99 -22.91 1.64
N ASP A 414 22.07 -23.70 1.09
CA ASP A 414 22.44 -25.01 0.48
C ASP A 414 23.15 -24.84 -0.87
N VAL A 415 22.92 -23.72 -1.55
CA VAL A 415 23.74 -23.30 -2.70
C VAL A 415 25.11 -22.82 -2.24
N PHE A 416 25.19 -22.06 -1.14
CA PHE A 416 26.46 -21.55 -0.58
C PHE A 416 27.33 -22.64 0.06
N ASN A 417 26.76 -23.58 0.80
CA ASN A 417 27.45 -24.75 1.39
C ASN A 417 28.09 -25.63 0.31
N LYS A 418 27.65 -25.53 -0.95
CA LYS A 418 28.21 -26.20 -2.12
C LYS A 418 29.25 -25.37 -2.89
N MET A 419 29.51 -24.14 -2.43
CA MET A 419 30.55 -23.21 -2.90
C MET A 419 31.59 -22.84 -1.83
N ASP A 420 31.33 -23.10 -0.54
CA ASP A 420 32.19 -22.71 0.60
C ASP A 420 33.45 -23.60 0.76
N SER A 421 34.21 -23.73 -0.32
CA SER A 421 35.57 -24.30 -0.32
C SER A 421 36.60 -23.35 -0.96
N ASP A 422 36.18 -22.14 -1.36
CA ASP A 422 37.05 -21.15 -2.02
C ASP A 422 36.55 -19.71 -1.79
N ILE A 423 37.48 -18.74 -1.76
CA ILE A 423 37.24 -17.28 -1.61
C ILE A 423 36.84 -16.78 -0.19
N ASN A 424 37.76 -16.90 0.77
CA ASN A 424 37.70 -16.11 2.02
C ASN A 424 38.87 -15.11 2.10
N HIS A 425 38.78 -13.99 1.36
CA HIS A 425 39.85 -12.97 1.31
C HIS A 425 39.45 -11.54 0.86
N SER A 426 38.22 -11.31 0.38
CA SER A 426 37.85 -10.06 -0.31
C SER A 426 37.32 -8.93 0.59
N ALA A 427 36.74 -9.24 1.75
CA ALA A 427 36.10 -8.25 2.63
C ALA A 427 37.07 -7.19 3.16
N PHE A 428 38.30 -7.61 3.52
CA PHE A 428 39.32 -6.74 4.11
C PHE A 428 39.80 -5.62 3.17
N VAL A 429 39.67 -5.82 1.84
CA VAL A 429 40.14 -4.86 0.82
C VAL A 429 39.22 -3.64 0.74
N TRP A 430 37.90 -3.82 0.88
CA TRP A 430 36.94 -2.72 0.70
C TRP A 430 36.94 -1.73 1.86
N GLY A 431 37.03 -2.21 3.11
CA GLY A 431 37.15 -1.33 4.27
C GLY A 431 38.39 -0.42 4.22
N ALA A 432 39.52 -0.96 3.72
CA ALA A 432 40.75 -0.20 3.54
C ALA A 432 40.61 0.96 2.53
N PHE A 433 39.86 0.78 1.44
CA PHE A 433 39.63 1.83 0.45
C PHE A 433 38.76 2.99 0.99
N VAL A 434 37.74 2.69 1.80
CA VAL A 434 36.89 3.73 2.42
C VAL A 434 37.71 4.56 3.42
N LEU A 435 38.46 3.90 4.30
CA LEU A 435 39.32 4.57 5.28
C LEU A 435 40.43 5.41 4.62
N ALA A 436 41.03 4.93 3.53
CA ALA A 436 41.99 5.70 2.74
C ALA A 436 41.37 6.97 2.13
N GLY A 437 40.12 6.91 1.66
CA GLY A 437 39.40 8.07 1.15
C GLY A 437 39.22 9.16 2.20
N VAL A 438 38.75 8.79 3.40
CA VAL A 438 38.57 9.71 4.54
C VAL A 438 39.90 10.33 4.97
N ALA A 439 40.97 9.53 5.06
CA ALA A 439 42.30 10.00 5.43
C ALA A 439 42.87 11.03 4.43
N VAL A 440 42.67 10.82 3.12
CA VAL A 440 43.11 11.77 2.08
C VAL A 440 42.34 13.09 2.15
N ILE A 441 41.03 13.05 2.44
CA ILE A 441 40.22 14.27 2.62
C ILE A 441 40.66 15.05 3.87
N ALA A 442 40.86 14.35 5.00
CA ALA A 442 41.37 14.97 6.23
C ALA A 442 42.75 15.62 6.02
N ALA A 443 43.66 14.94 5.32
CA ALA A 443 44.98 15.47 4.97
C ALA A 443 44.88 16.72 4.07
N ALA A 444 43.98 16.73 3.08
CA ALA A 444 43.77 17.88 2.20
C ALA A 444 43.22 19.11 2.94
N VAL A 445 42.31 18.91 3.91
CA VAL A 445 41.78 19.98 4.77
C VAL A 445 42.86 20.51 5.72
N GLY A 446 43.66 19.64 6.34
CA GLY A 446 44.80 20.01 7.18
C GLY A 446 45.86 20.81 6.41
N TYR A 447 46.22 20.37 5.20
CA TYR A 447 47.17 21.07 4.33
C TYR A 447 46.67 22.47 3.92
N ARG A 448 45.36 22.62 3.65
CA ARG A 448 44.74 23.94 3.39
C ARG A 448 44.76 24.89 4.59
N ARG A 449 44.71 24.39 5.84
CA ARG A 449 44.86 25.23 7.04
C ARG A 449 46.32 25.67 7.27
N ARG A 450 47.32 24.84 6.92
CA ARG A 450 48.75 25.17 7.12
C ARG A 450 49.30 26.21 6.13
N ASN A 451 48.83 26.24 4.88
CA ASN A 451 49.35 27.15 3.84
C ASN A 451 48.71 28.56 3.82
N LYS A 452 48.07 29.02 4.90
CA LYS A 452 47.57 30.41 5.03
C LYS A 452 48.46 31.33 5.88
N THR A 453 49.53 30.81 6.48
CA THR A 453 50.36 31.53 7.47
C THR A 453 51.81 31.80 7.03
N VAL A 454 52.21 31.41 5.81
CA VAL A 454 53.55 31.64 5.26
C VAL A 454 53.41 32.03 3.78
N GLY A 455 53.74 33.26 3.39
CA GLY A 455 53.65 33.66 1.97
C GLY A 455 53.71 35.15 1.61
N ALA A 456 53.74 36.08 2.57
CA ALA A 456 53.90 37.53 2.32
C ALA A 456 54.44 38.22 3.59
N LEU A 457 55.36 39.19 3.58
CA LEU A 457 56.16 39.78 2.49
C LEU A 457 57.65 39.85 2.92
N CYS A 458 58.58 39.97 1.97
CA CYS A 458 59.94 40.47 2.24
C CYS A 458 60.42 41.38 1.10
N SER A 459 60.47 42.70 1.33
CA SER A 459 61.08 43.68 0.41
C SER A 459 61.52 44.98 1.12
N VAL A 460 62.52 44.84 1.99
CA VAL A 460 63.64 45.79 2.24
C VAL A 460 63.36 47.32 2.31
N ASN A 461 63.57 47.88 3.51
CA ASN A 461 64.02 49.25 3.86
C ASN A 461 63.26 50.51 3.39
N ARG A 462 62.81 51.32 4.36
CA ARG A 462 63.60 52.44 4.91
C ARG A 462 63.02 53.00 6.23
N ASP A 463 63.91 53.56 7.06
CA ASP A 463 63.80 54.71 8.00
C ASP A 463 62.49 55.00 8.82
N ARG A 464 62.47 55.68 9.99
CA ARG A 464 63.35 55.91 11.17
C ARG A 464 62.53 56.81 12.17
N VAL A 465 62.90 56.87 13.47
CA VAL A 465 62.48 57.91 14.49
C VAL A 465 61.09 57.82 15.20
N ILE A 466 61.06 57.13 16.35
CA ILE A 466 60.82 57.63 17.75
C ILE A 466 59.76 58.74 18.05
N SER A 467 58.78 58.45 18.92
CA SER A 467 58.39 59.14 20.21
C SER A 467 56.98 58.66 20.65
N LEU A 468 56.69 58.07 21.83
CA LEU A 468 56.70 58.57 23.23
C LEU A 468 55.84 59.85 23.43
N SER A 469 54.93 59.99 24.41
CA SER A 469 54.76 59.34 25.74
C SER A 469 53.31 59.48 26.31
N GLY A 470 52.98 58.83 27.46
CA GLY A 470 51.72 59.07 28.22
C GLY A 470 51.29 57.95 29.21
N TYR A 471 51.27 58.23 30.52
CA TYR A 471 50.98 57.33 31.68
C TYR A 471 50.81 58.23 32.96
N PRO A 472 50.48 57.77 34.21
CA PRO A 472 49.84 56.53 34.73
C PRO A 472 48.79 56.76 35.90
N VAL A 473 48.44 55.69 36.66
CA VAL A 473 48.08 55.61 38.13
C VAL A 473 46.63 55.26 38.60
N TYR A 474 46.49 54.03 39.17
CA TYR A 474 45.83 53.44 40.40
C TYR A 474 45.05 54.31 41.45
N PRO A 475 44.40 53.77 42.55
CA PRO A 475 44.40 52.41 43.20
C PRO A 475 43.06 51.79 43.78
N VAL A 476 43.23 50.67 44.54
CA VAL A 476 42.37 49.68 45.31
C VAL A 476 41.73 50.16 46.67
N PRO A 477 41.14 49.37 47.67
CA PRO A 477 40.76 47.91 47.88
C PRO A 477 39.37 47.61 48.64
N PHE A 478 39.22 46.40 49.28
CA PHE A 478 38.20 45.80 50.22
C PHE A 478 37.05 44.93 49.60
N ALA A 479 36.45 43.83 50.15
CA ALA A 479 36.34 43.09 51.47
C ALA A 479 35.22 43.58 52.45
N ASP A 480 34.54 42.83 53.35
CA ASP A 480 34.53 41.44 53.95
C ASP A 480 33.13 41.23 54.70
N LYS A 481 32.57 40.15 55.34
CA LYS A 481 32.78 38.69 55.62
C LYS A 481 31.50 38.04 56.30
N ILE A 482 31.48 36.70 56.61
CA ILE A 482 30.68 35.95 57.66
C ILE A 482 29.14 35.69 57.39
N ASP A 483 28.47 34.54 57.66
CA ASP A 483 28.80 33.24 58.33
C ASP A 483 28.02 31.97 57.81
N GLN A 484 28.43 30.80 58.34
CA GLN A 484 27.66 29.58 58.72
C GLN A 484 27.47 28.35 57.79
N THR A 485 27.94 27.19 58.31
CA THR A 485 27.69 25.77 57.95
C THR A 485 27.80 24.92 59.24
N PRO A 486 27.48 23.60 59.28
CA PRO A 486 28.53 22.58 59.12
C PRO A 486 28.07 21.22 58.51
N THR A 487 29.01 20.26 58.41
CA THR A 487 28.96 19.04 57.54
C THR A 487 28.63 17.71 58.25
N ILE A 488 27.87 16.83 57.59
CA ILE A 488 27.59 15.40 57.88
C ILE A 488 27.24 14.72 56.52
N CYS A 489 27.62 13.50 56.09
CA CYS A 489 28.62 12.49 56.52
C CYS A 489 28.97 11.52 55.34
N THR A 490 29.68 10.41 55.62
CA THR A 490 30.17 9.33 54.73
C THR A 490 29.14 8.18 54.49
N CYS A 491 29.29 7.22 53.54
CA CYS A 491 30.16 6.02 53.58
C CYS A 491 30.22 5.19 52.26
N GLN A 492 30.98 4.07 52.26
CA GLN A 492 31.45 3.27 51.09
C GLN A 492 30.67 1.94 50.79
N PHE A 493 30.98 1.30 49.65
CA PHE A 493 30.68 -0.11 49.30
C PHE A 493 31.35 -1.15 50.25
N PRO A 494 30.71 -2.30 50.56
CA PRO A 494 30.99 -3.61 49.87
C PRO A 494 29.73 -4.55 49.79
N GLY A 495 29.74 -5.80 49.29
CA GLY A 495 30.72 -6.56 48.48
C GLY A 495 30.64 -8.13 48.59
N GLN A 496 30.60 -8.83 47.44
CA GLN A 496 30.81 -10.29 47.18
C GLN A 496 29.85 -11.40 47.71
N MET A 497 29.47 -12.30 46.77
CA MET A 497 29.21 -13.77 46.85
C MET A 497 28.34 -14.41 47.96
N THR A 498 27.25 -15.11 47.58
CA THR A 498 27.09 -16.61 47.61
C THR A 498 25.63 -17.07 47.34
N GLY A 499 25.45 -18.35 46.96
CA GLY A 499 24.38 -19.19 47.55
C GLY A 499 22.94 -19.17 46.98
N ALA A 500 22.70 -19.93 45.92
CA ALA A 500 21.51 -20.74 45.58
C ALA A 500 20.12 -20.57 46.27
N GLY A 501 19.05 -20.66 45.45
CA GLY A 501 17.91 -21.56 45.75
C GLY A 501 16.49 -20.95 45.82
N ALA A 502 15.64 -21.33 44.86
CA ALA A 502 14.19 -21.06 44.74
C ALA A 502 13.75 -19.56 44.67
N GLY A 503 12.66 -19.17 43.99
CA GLY A 503 11.83 -19.93 43.04
C GLY A 503 10.34 -19.86 43.34
N HIS A 504 9.64 -18.82 42.86
CA HIS A 504 8.19 -18.80 42.64
C HIS A 504 7.79 -17.72 41.61
N ALA A 505 6.50 -17.70 41.25
CA ALA A 505 5.93 -16.97 40.11
C ALA A 505 6.15 -15.44 40.11
N VAL A 506 6.13 -14.87 38.90
CA VAL A 506 5.73 -13.48 38.65
C VAL A 506 4.40 -13.51 37.93
N GLU A 507 3.37 -12.92 38.53
CA GLU A 507 2.06 -12.78 37.91
C GLU A 507 2.16 -11.84 36.70
N ARG A 508 1.62 -12.26 35.55
CA ARG A 508 1.30 -11.32 34.48
C ARG A 508 0.01 -10.59 34.88
N VAL A 509 0.17 -9.41 35.49
CA VAL A 509 -0.92 -8.43 35.61
C VAL A 509 -1.44 -8.16 34.20
N GLY A 510 -2.69 -8.52 33.93
CA GLY A 510 -3.30 -8.31 32.63
C GLY A 510 -3.58 -6.83 32.39
N LEU A 511 -3.41 -6.40 31.14
CA LEU A 511 -4.08 -5.19 30.67
C LEU A 511 -5.60 -5.48 30.65
N PRO A 512 -6.44 -4.62 31.24
CA PRO A 512 -7.84 -4.94 31.47
C PRO A 512 -8.70 -4.81 30.19
N LYS A 513 -9.92 -5.33 30.26
CA LYS A 513 -11.00 -4.89 29.38
C LYS A 513 -11.11 -3.36 29.42
N MET A 514 -11.36 -2.73 28.27
CA MET A 514 -11.73 -1.32 28.21
C MET A 514 -13.23 -1.16 28.56
N GLU A 515 -13.56 -1.43 29.83
CA GLU A 515 -14.81 -0.92 30.41
C GLU A 515 -14.74 0.62 30.48
N SER A 516 -15.85 1.29 30.20
CA SER A 516 -15.88 2.74 30.16
C SER A 516 -15.73 3.35 31.56
N THR A 517 -14.60 3.98 31.89
CA THR A 517 -14.59 5.29 32.57
C THR A 517 -13.21 5.98 32.66
N ARG A 518 -13.14 7.19 32.08
CA ARG A 518 -12.21 8.31 32.38
C ARG A 518 -10.74 8.11 31.93
N SER A 519 -10.05 9.14 31.44
CA SER A 519 -10.39 10.56 31.25
C SER A 519 -10.38 10.94 29.75
N GLY A 520 -11.42 11.62 29.26
CA GLY A 520 -11.64 11.75 27.81
C GLY A 520 -10.92 12.91 27.11
N SER A 521 -10.48 12.65 25.87
CA SER A 521 -10.27 13.63 24.80
C SER A 521 -11.61 13.98 24.13
N CYS A 522 -12.25 12.98 23.50
CA CYS A 522 -13.53 13.10 22.78
C CYS A 522 -14.66 13.72 23.62
N ASN A 523 -15.49 14.54 22.99
CA ASN A 523 -16.59 15.28 23.64
C ASN A 523 -17.95 15.02 22.93
N PRO A 524 -18.72 14.00 23.36
CA PRO A 524 -19.99 13.65 22.72
C PRO A 524 -21.09 14.68 23.02
N VAL A 525 -21.46 15.51 22.03
CA VAL A 525 -22.45 16.59 22.18
C VAL A 525 -23.86 16.11 21.80
N ARG A 526 -24.52 15.42 22.72
CA ARG A 526 -25.88 14.88 22.53
C ARG A 526 -26.98 15.95 22.61
N LYS A 527 -27.18 16.72 21.54
CA LYS A 527 -28.38 17.56 21.32
C LYS A 527 -28.83 17.55 19.86
N SER A 528 -30.05 17.07 19.61
CA SER A 528 -30.71 17.15 18.30
C SER A 528 -31.23 18.57 18.02
N GLY A 529 -30.60 19.29 17.11
CA GLY A 529 -31.00 20.64 16.70
C GLY A 529 -30.06 21.21 15.63
N PRO A 530 -30.30 22.44 15.13
CA PRO A 530 -29.33 23.12 14.30
C PRO A 530 -28.06 23.43 15.10
N VAL A 531 -26.89 23.30 14.45
CA VAL A 531 -25.60 23.67 15.04
C VAL A 531 -25.62 25.13 15.49
N THR A 532 -25.11 25.38 16.70
CA THR A 532 -24.91 26.71 17.26
C THR A 532 -23.53 26.81 17.91
N MET A 533 -23.05 28.04 18.12
CA MET A 533 -21.77 28.29 18.80
C MET A 533 -21.68 27.64 20.19
N ASP A 534 -22.79 27.45 20.91
CA ASP A 534 -22.78 26.75 22.20
C ASP A 534 -22.39 25.27 22.09
N HIS A 535 -22.60 24.63 20.93
CA HIS A 535 -22.15 23.26 20.66
C HIS A 535 -20.65 23.22 20.34
N VAL A 536 -20.13 24.20 19.59
CA VAL A 536 -18.70 24.38 19.30
C VAL A 536 -17.90 24.56 20.61
N LEU A 537 -18.37 25.44 21.49
CA LEU A 537 -17.77 25.70 22.80
C LEU A 537 -17.77 24.44 23.69
N LEU A 538 -18.85 23.64 23.66
CA LEU A 538 -18.92 22.36 24.40
C LEU A 538 -17.94 21.32 23.85
N ALA A 539 -17.75 21.26 22.53
CA ALA A 539 -16.81 20.33 21.89
C ALA A 539 -15.34 20.70 22.19
N LEU A 540 -15.03 21.99 22.28
CA LEU A 540 -13.69 22.52 22.57
C LEU A 540 -13.40 22.73 24.07
N ARG A 541 -14.40 22.54 24.95
CA ARG A 541 -14.34 22.80 26.40
C ARG A 541 -13.96 24.24 26.80
N GLU A 542 -14.00 25.20 25.88
CA GLU A 542 -13.64 26.59 26.12
C GLU A 542 -14.86 27.45 26.52
N SER A 543 -14.67 28.42 27.40
CA SER A 543 -15.68 29.46 27.67
C SER A 543 -15.70 30.52 26.56
N LYS A 544 -16.75 31.35 26.55
CA LYS A 544 -16.90 32.46 25.59
C LYS A 544 -15.80 33.52 25.72
N ASP A 545 -15.23 33.66 26.91
CA ASP A 545 -14.14 34.60 27.18
C ASP A 545 -12.78 34.01 26.76
N GLU A 546 -12.53 32.72 27.05
CA GLU A 546 -11.33 32.01 26.58
C GLU A 546 -11.28 31.94 25.04
N ARG A 547 -12.42 31.72 24.37
CA ARG A 547 -12.51 31.76 22.92
C ARG A 547 -12.20 33.15 22.35
N ASP A 548 -12.70 34.23 22.94
CA ASP A 548 -12.38 35.60 22.48
C ASP A 548 -10.91 35.94 22.75
N ILE A 549 -10.30 35.41 23.82
CA ILE A 549 -8.84 35.49 24.06
C ILE A 549 -8.07 34.73 22.98
N ARG A 550 -8.48 33.50 22.61
CA ARG A 550 -7.88 32.70 21.53
C ARG A 550 -7.93 33.42 20.19
N ILE A 551 -9.09 33.98 19.82
CA ILE A 551 -9.27 34.73 18.57
C ILE A 551 -8.47 36.04 18.57
N ARG A 552 -8.38 36.75 19.71
CA ARG A 552 -7.48 37.92 19.86
C ARG A 552 -6.01 37.55 19.74
N SER A 553 -5.59 36.43 20.33
CA SER A 553 -4.20 35.96 20.24
C SER A 553 -3.83 35.65 18.79
N LEU A 554 -4.71 34.99 18.04
CA LEU A 554 -4.53 34.71 16.62
C LEU A 554 -4.54 36.00 15.77
N PHE A 555 -5.48 36.93 16.02
CA PHE A 555 -5.50 38.23 15.33
C PHE A 555 -4.20 39.02 15.57
N ASN A 556 -3.72 39.09 16.82
CA ASN A 556 -2.49 39.79 17.18
C ASN A 556 -1.22 39.11 16.59
N PHE A 557 -1.26 37.80 16.35
CA PHE A 557 -0.20 37.08 15.64
C PHE A 557 -0.10 37.51 14.17
N PHE A 558 -1.25 37.73 13.50
CA PHE A 558 -1.28 38.33 12.17
C PHE A 558 -0.97 39.84 12.20
N ASP A 559 -1.45 40.59 13.21
CA ASP A 559 -1.14 42.01 13.41
C ASP A 559 0.23 42.21 14.08
N ALA A 560 1.28 41.60 13.53
CA ALA A 560 2.66 41.75 14.01
C ALA A 560 3.19 43.21 13.94
N ALA A 561 2.46 44.11 13.28
CA ALA A 561 2.72 45.55 13.25
C ALA A 561 2.01 46.33 14.38
N ASN A 562 1.12 45.68 15.14
CA ASN A 562 0.24 46.28 16.16
C ASN A 562 -0.49 47.53 15.63
N SER A 563 -1.10 47.37 14.45
CA SER A 563 -1.74 48.42 13.66
C SER A 563 -3.27 48.52 13.90
N GLY A 564 -3.87 47.50 14.50
CA GLY A 564 -5.31 47.40 14.79
C GLY A 564 -6.17 46.82 13.66
N TYR A 565 -5.55 46.41 12.55
CA TYR A 565 -6.19 45.79 11.39
C TYR A 565 -5.19 44.85 10.71
N LEU A 566 -5.67 44.00 9.79
CA LEU A 566 -4.83 43.18 8.92
C LEU A 566 -4.94 43.66 7.48
N ASP A 567 -3.80 43.96 6.85
CA ASP A 567 -3.71 44.07 5.39
C ASP A 567 -3.33 42.73 4.73
N TYR A 568 -3.31 42.70 3.40
CA TYR A 568 -2.94 41.52 2.63
C TYR A 568 -1.54 40.98 2.97
N ALA A 569 -0.56 41.86 3.19
CA ALA A 569 0.82 41.47 3.47
C ALA A 569 0.98 40.92 4.89
N GLN A 570 0.19 41.41 5.85
CA GLN A 570 0.10 40.85 7.20
C GLN A 570 -0.52 39.44 7.17
N ILE A 571 -1.59 39.21 6.41
CA ILE A 571 -2.18 37.87 6.23
C ILE A 571 -1.21 36.93 5.49
N GLU A 572 -0.56 37.38 4.43
CA GLU A 572 0.45 36.61 3.68
C GLU A 572 1.67 36.25 4.55
N SER A 573 2.14 37.19 5.39
CA SER A 573 3.24 36.97 6.33
C SER A 573 2.86 36.02 7.47
N GLY A 574 1.67 36.17 8.06
CA GLY A 574 1.20 35.31 9.15
C GLY A 574 0.91 33.88 8.68
N LEU A 575 0.34 33.69 7.48
CA LEU A 575 0.19 32.36 6.87
C LEU A 575 1.56 31.72 6.62
N SER A 576 2.52 32.49 6.12
CA SER A 576 3.91 32.03 5.92
C SER A 576 4.58 31.63 7.24
N ALA A 577 4.29 32.34 8.34
CA ALA A 577 4.78 32.01 9.68
C ALA A 577 4.10 30.75 10.28
N LEU A 578 2.88 30.43 9.85
CA LEU A 578 2.18 29.17 10.15
C LEU A 578 2.55 28.04 9.16
N GLN A 579 3.66 28.17 8.43
CA GLN A 579 4.16 27.21 7.43
C GLN A 579 3.24 27.02 6.20
N ILE A 580 2.12 27.74 6.09
CA ILE A 580 1.16 27.67 4.97
C ILE A 580 1.74 28.43 3.75
N PRO A 581 2.03 27.77 2.61
CA PRO A 581 2.82 28.42 1.55
C PRO A 581 2.10 29.52 0.78
N ALA A 582 2.59 30.77 0.89
CA ALA A 582 2.05 31.96 0.23
C ALA A 582 1.99 31.90 -1.33
N GLN A 583 2.65 30.93 -1.97
CA GLN A 583 2.54 30.71 -3.42
C GLN A 583 1.13 30.28 -3.89
N TYR A 584 0.27 29.84 -2.98
CA TYR A 584 -1.13 29.53 -3.26
C TYR A 584 -2.00 30.77 -3.03
N LYS A 585 -3.09 30.92 -3.80
CA LYS A 585 -4.01 32.08 -3.73
C LYS A 585 -4.68 32.27 -2.35
N TYR A 586 -4.51 31.31 -1.45
CA TYR A 586 -4.97 31.23 -0.07
C TYR A 586 -5.01 32.58 0.66
N ALA A 587 -3.88 33.30 0.76
CA ALA A 587 -3.81 34.59 1.44
C ALA A 587 -4.75 35.64 0.82
N LYS A 588 -4.87 35.63 -0.51
CA LYS A 588 -5.69 36.59 -1.26
C LYS A 588 -7.17 36.27 -1.20
N ASP A 589 -7.51 34.99 -1.12
CA ASP A 589 -8.90 34.54 -1.06
C ASP A 589 -9.42 34.57 0.38
N LEU A 590 -8.58 34.27 1.39
CA LEU A 590 -8.85 34.53 2.81
C LEU A 590 -9.08 36.02 3.08
N PHE A 591 -8.17 36.89 2.62
CA PHE A 591 -8.32 38.34 2.75
C PHE A 591 -9.67 38.85 2.22
N LYS A 592 -10.12 38.40 1.03
CA LYS A 592 -11.43 38.78 0.46
C LYS A 592 -12.65 38.27 1.23
N VAL A 593 -12.53 37.15 1.93
CA VAL A 593 -13.65 36.53 2.67
C VAL A 593 -13.74 37.14 4.08
N CYS A 594 -12.62 37.60 4.63
CA CYS A 594 -12.57 38.39 5.85
C CYS A 594 -12.97 39.87 5.64
N ASP A 595 -12.48 40.53 4.57
CA ASP A 595 -12.81 41.93 4.20
C ASP A 595 -14.28 42.03 3.72
N ALA A 596 -15.19 42.02 4.69
CA ALA A 596 -16.62 41.99 4.47
C ALA A 596 -17.17 43.34 4.04
N ASN A 597 -16.56 44.44 4.52
CA ASN A 597 -16.96 45.80 4.21
C ASN A 597 -16.36 46.34 2.89
N ARG A 598 -15.21 45.79 2.44
CA ARG A 598 -14.45 46.12 1.22
C ARG A 598 -13.69 47.45 1.25
N ASP A 599 -13.22 47.89 2.42
CA ASP A 599 -12.31 49.03 2.55
C ASP A 599 -10.83 48.70 2.25
N GLY A 600 -10.50 47.41 2.10
CA GLY A 600 -9.14 46.94 1.85
C GLY A 600 -8.33 46.68 3.12
N ARG A 601 -9.00 46.39 4.23
CA ARG A 601 -8.44 45.94 5.52
C ARG A 601 -9.34 44.83 6.08
N VAL A 602 -8.90 44.21 7.17
CA VAL A 602 -9.72 43.33 8.00
C VAL A 602 -9.59 43.79 9.45
N ASP A 603 -10.68 44.26 10.06
CA ASP A 603 -10.66 44.61 11.48
C ASP A 603 -10.89 43.39 12.41
N TYR A 604 -10.76 43.58 13.73
CA TYR A 604 -10.96 42.47 14.69
C TYR A 604 -12.39 41.88 14.65
N GLN A 605 -13.42 42.70 14.38
CA GLN A 605 -14.81 42.25 14.31
C GLN A 605 -15.07 41.46 13.04
N GLU A 606 -14.46 41.85 11.93
CA GLU A 606 -14.49 41.11 10.65
C GLU A 606 -13.73 39.78 10.75
N PHE A 607 -12.53 39.79 11.32
CA PHE A 607 -11.76 38.57 11.58
C PHE A 607 -12.50 37.62 12.53
N ARG A 608 -13.07 38.14 13.62
CA ARG A 608 -13.91 37.35 14.54
C ARG A 608 -15.17 36.82 13.86
N ARG A 609 -15.82 37.60 13.00
CA ARG A 609 -16.99 37.16 12.21
C ARG A 609 -16.64 36.00 11.29
N TYR A 610 -15.46 36.04 10.65
CA TYR A 610 -14.95 34.92 9.86
C TYR A 610 -14.76 33.67 10.73
N MET A 611 -14.11 33.79 11.90
CA MET A 611 -13.90 32.65 12.83
C MET A 611 -15.22 32.09 13.37
N ASP A 612 -16.18 32.96 13.71
CA ASP A 612 -17.53 32.57 14.14
C ASP A 612 -18.25 31.72 13.07
N ILE A 613 -18.12 32.06 11.79
CA ILE A 613 -18.69 31.29 10.68
C ILE A 613 -17.91 29.99 10.45
N LYS A 614 -16.57 30.07 10.35
CA LYS A 614 -15.71 28.94 9.97
C LYS A 614 -15.75 27.81 10.99
N GLU A 615 -15.73 28.11 12.29
CA GLU A 615 -15.81 27.06 13.33
C GLU A 615 -17.18 26.37 13.34
N MET A 616 -18.28 27.07 13.00
CA MET A 616 -19.60 26.44 12.84
C MET A 616 -19.69 25.59 11.56
N GLU A 617 -19.08 26.00 10.45
CA GLU A 617 -18.95 25.18 9.23
C GLU A 617 -18.18 23.88 9.51
N LEU A 618 -16.99 24.00 10.13
CA LEU A 618 -16.13 22.86 10.43
C LEU A 618 -16.79 21.89 11.42
N TYR A 619 -17.48 22.39 12.44
CA TYR A 619 -18.19 21.54 13.40
C TYR A 619 -19.39 20.82 12.76
N LYS A 620 -20.11 21.47 11.83
CA LYS A 620 -21.20 20.84 11.09
C LYS A 620 -20.69 19.69 10.20
N ILE A 621 -19.55 19.85 9.53
CA ILE A 621 -18.93 18.76 8.77
C ILE A 621 -18.40 17.67 9.71
N PHE A 622 -17.77 18.03 10.83
CA PHE A 622 -17.30 17.07 11.84
C PHE A 622 -18.45 16.17 12.33
N GLN A 623 -19.60 16.73 12.70
CA GLN A 623 -20.81 15.96 13.07
C GLN A 623 -21.49 15.20 11.91
N THR A 624 -21.03 15.40 10.66
CA THR A 624 -21.46 14.60 9.50
C THR A 624 -20.54 13.38 9.28
N ILE A 625 -19.35 13.39 9.89
CA ILE A 625 -18.35 12.31 9.81
C ILE A 625 -18.36 11.47 11.10
N ASP A 626 -18.46 12.08 12.29
CA ASP A 626 -18.72 11.44 13.59
C ASP A 626 -20.15 10.84 13.61
N VAL A 627 -20.30 9.65 13.01
CA VAL A 627 -21.56 8.90 12.84
C VAL A 627 -21.95 8.21 14.15
N GLU A 628 -20.97 7.79 14.96
CA GLU A 628 -21.23 7.25 16.30
C GLU A 628 -21.69 8.31 17.31
N HIS A 629 -21.48 9.60 17.00
CA HIS A 629 -21.68 10.75 17.89
C HIS A 629 -20.85 10.61 19.18
N ASN A 630 -19.63 10.07 19.05
CA ASN A 630 -18.69 9.82 20.13
C ASN A 630 -17.83 11.06 20.46
N GLY A 631 -17.76 12.05 19.54
CA GLY A 631 -17.02 13.31 19.71
C GLY A 631 -15.58 13.30 19.20
N CYS A 632 -15.22 12.28 18.41
CA CYS A 632 -13.99 12.10 17.64
C CYS A 632 -14.37 11.56 16.23
N ILE A 633 -13.44 11.56 15.29
CA ILE A 633 -13.57 10.91 13.98
C ILE A 633 -12.60 9.74 13.93
N LEU A 634 -13.12 8.54 13.64
CA LEU A 634 -12.31 7.35 13.36
C LEU A 634 -11.81 7.33 11.90
N PRO A 635 -10.70 6.65 11.59
CA PRO A 635 -10.24 6.45 10.21
C PRO A 635 -11.33 5.87 9.29
N GLU A 636 -12.11 4.91 9.80
CA GLU A 636 -13.20 4.24 9.09
C GLU A 636 -14.38 5.19 8.79
N GLU A 637 -14.66 6.12 9.70
CA GLU A 637 -15.68 7.17 9.52
C GLU A 637 -15.23 8.20 8.47
N LEU A 638 -13.95 8.61 8.51
CA LEU A 638 -13.36 9.49 7.50
C LEU A 638 -13.36 8.84 6.11
N TRP A 639 -13.05 7.55 6.03
CA TRP A 639 -13.11 6.76 4.80
C TRP A 639 -14.53 6.71 4.23
N ASP A 640 -15.53 6.34 5.03
CA ASP A 640 -16.93 6.27 4.60
C ASP A 640 -17.45 7.65 4.16
N ALA A 641 -17.05 8.73 4.83
CA ALA A 641 -17.35 10.09 4.41
C ALA A 641 -16.71 10.45 3.04
N LEU A 642 -15.46 10.07 2.80
CA LEU A 642 -14.77 10.28 1.51
C LEU A 642 -15.43 9.46 0.37
N VAL A 643 -15.76 8.20 0.62
CA VAL A 643 -16.45 7.34 -0.35
C VAL A 643 -17.85 7.88 -0.67
N LYS A 644 -18.60 8.36 0.34
CA LYS A 644 -19.89 9.06 0.15
C LYS A 644 -19.77 10.37 -0.63
N ALA A 645 -18.62 11.04 -0.60
CA ALA A 645 -18.31 12.19 -1.45
C ALA A 645 -17.86 11.80 -2.88
N GLY A 646 -17.78 10.50 -3.20
CA GLY A 646 -17.35 10.00 -4.50
C GLY A 646 -15.83 9.89 -4.68
N ILE A 647 -15.08 9.88 -3.57
CA ILE A 647 -13.61 9.86 -3.57
C ILE A 647 -13.12 8.44 -3.28
N GLU A 648 -12.55 7.78 -4.28
CA GLU A 648 -11.73 6.57 -4.08
C GLU A 648 -10.36 6.97 -3.55
N ILE A 649 -10.05 6.54 -2.33
CA ILE A 649 -8.77 6.69 -1.63
C ILE A 649 -8.20 5.29 -1.32
N SER A 650 -6.91 5.15 -1.08
CA SER A 650 -6.27 3.89 -0.62
C SER A 650 -6.01 3.90 0.88
N ASP A 651 -5.80 2.72 1.49
CA ASP A 651 -5.56 2.59 2.93
C ASP A 651 -4.30 3.38 3.35
N GLU A 652 -3.25 3.41 2.52
CA GLU A 652 -2.04 4.19 2.80
C GLU A 652 -2.23 5.69 2.57
N GLU A 653 -3.17 6.11 1.73
CA GLU A 653 -3.57 7.52 1.59
C GLU A 653 -4.46 7.98 2.75
N LEU A 654 -5.39 7.13 3.22
CA LEU A 654 -6.19 7.38 4.42
C LEU A 654 -5.29 7.52 5.65
N ALA A 655 -4.36 6.58 5.85
CA ALA A 655 -3.42 6.63 6.98
C ALA A 655 -2.59 7.93 6.98
N ARG A 656 -2.06 8.34 5.82
CA ARG A 656 -1.33 9.63 5.66
C ARG A 656 -2.22 10.87 5.75
N PHE A 657 -3.53 10.73 5.64
CA PHE A 657 -4.48 11.82 5.90
C PHE A 657 -4.75 11.93 7.40
N VAL A 658 -5.00 10.80 8.08
CA VAL A 658 -5.12 10.77 9.55
C VAL A 658 -3.86 11.28 10.23
N GLU A 659 -2.68 10.76 9.88
CA GLU A 659 -1.35 11.18 10.39
C GLU A 659 -1.05 12.69 10.22
N HIS A 660 -1.71 13.36 9.27
CA HIS A 660 -1.53 14.81 9.04
C HIS A 660 -2.51 15.70 9.80
N VAL A 661 -3.58 15.13 10.37
CA VAL A 661 -4.59 15.86 11.13
C VAL A 661 -4.49 15.53 12.62
N ASP A 662 -4.35 14.25 12.96
CA ASP A 662 -3.98 13.76 14.30
C ASP A 662 -2.61 14.33 14.71
N LYS A 663 -2.60 15.16 15.76
CA LYS A 663 -1.40 15.85 16.24
C LYS A 663 -0.70 15.10 17.36
N ASP A 664 -1.42 14.34 18.18
CA ASP A 664 -0.83 13.61 19.31
C ASP A 664 -0.49 12.14 18.98
N ASN A 665 -0.89 11.67 17.79
CA ASN A 665 -0.64 10.36 17.18
C ASN A 665 -1.35 9.22 17.94
N ASN A 666 -2.56 9.47 18.43
CA ASN A 666 -3.40 8.48 19.11
C ASN A 666 -4.24 7.59 18.17
N GLY A 667 -4.37 7.95 16.88
CA GLY A 667 -5.13 7.23 15.86
C GLY A 667 -6.58 7.69 15.64
N ILE A 668 -7.05 8.73 16.35
CA ILE A 668 -8.41 9.28 16.25
C ILE A 668 -8.38 10.82 16.18
N ILE A 669 -9.15 11.41 15.25
CA ILE A 669 -9.12 12.86 15.02
C ILE A 669 -10.12 13.57 15.96
N THR A 670 -9.64 14.44 16.84
CA THR A 670 -10.53 15.29 17.66
C THR A 670 -11.05 16.50 16.88
N PHE A 671 -12.12 17.13 17.37
CA PHE A 671 -12.59 18.39 16.77
C PHE A 671 -11.60 19.55 16.92
N GLU A 672 -10.72 19.53 17.93
CA GLU A 672 -9.66 20.55 18.08
C GLU A 672 -8.62 20.46 16.94
N GLU A 673 -8.23 19.25 16.58
CA GLU A 673 -7.28 18.97 15.49
C GLU A 673 -7.89 19.26 14.12
N TRP A 674 -9.11 18.77 13.89
CA TRP A 674 -9.90 19.07 12.69
C TRP A 674 -10.15 20.57 12.51
N ARG A 675 -10.45 21.29 13.59
CA ARG A 675 -10.53 22.76 13.62
C ARG A 675 -9.21 23.35 13.18
N ASP A 676 -8.11 23.02 13.85
CA ASP A 676 -6.81 23.66 13.64
C ASP A 676 -6.25 23.46 12.23
N PHE A 677 -6.44 22.27 11.65
CA PHE A 677 -6.03 21.97 10.28
C PHE A 677 -6.74 22.87 9.25
N LEU A 678 -8.00 23.28 9.53
CA LEU A 678 -8.89 23.91 8.55
C LEU A 678 -9.35 25.33 8.91
N LEU A 679 -9.00 25.87 10.08
CA LEU A 679 -9.52 27.15 10.60
C LEU A 679 -9.25 28.34 9.66
N LEU A 680 -8.15 28.29 8.91
CA LEU A 680 -7.74 29.33 7.96
C LEU A 680 -8.14 29.02 6.51
N TYR A 681 -8.95 27.98 6.28
CA TYR A 681 -9.37 27.54 4.94
C TYR A 681 -10.46 28.44 4.35
N PRO A 682 -10.17 29.24 3.30
CA PRO A 682 -11.05 30.33 2.86
C PRO A 682 -12.25 29.89 2.00
N HIS A 683 -12.31 28.61 1.62
CA HIS A 683 -13.44 28.06 0.87
C HIS A 683 -14.42 27.34 1.81
N GLU A 684 -15.60 26.98 1.29
CA GLU A 684 -16.61 26.23 2.05
C GLU A 684 -16.06 24.87 2.50
N ALA A 685 -16.29 24.52 3.76
CA ALA A 685 -15.91 23.21 4.28
C ALA A 685 -16.81 22.12 3.65
N THR A 686 -16.25 21.35 2.73
CA THR A 686 -16.86 20.13 2.16
C THR A 686 -15.80 19.03 2.13
N ILE A 687 -16.23 17.76 2.17
CA ILE A 687 -15.31 16.61 2.20
C ILE A 687 -14.36 16.64 0.99
N GLU A 688 -14.88 16.96 -0.20
CA GLU A 688 -14.11 17.18 -1.43
C GLU A 688 -13.09 18.32 -1.31
N ASN A 689 -13.50 19.48 -0.81
CA ASN A 689 -12.61 20.63 -0.62
C ASN A 689 -11.50 20.34 0.40
N ILE A 690 -11.79 19.55 1.43
CA ILE A 690 -10.86 19.20 2.51
C ILE A 690 -9.84 18.16 2.03
N TYR A 691 -10.29 17.11 1.32
CA TYR A 691 -9.38 16.13 0.69
C TYR A 691 -8.43 16.82 -0.30
N HIS A 692 -8.96 17.68 -1.17
CA HIS A 692 -8.15 18.48 -2.09
C HIS A 692 -7.28 19.56 -1.40
N HIS A 693 -7.54 19.90 -0.13
CA HIS A 693 -6.63 20.75 0.63
C HIS A 693 -5.39 19.95 1.07
N TRP A 694 -5.60 18.79 1.69
CA TRP A 694 -4.54 17.84 2.08
C TRP A 694 -3.67 17.41 0.87
N GLU A 695 -4.28 16.92 -0.20
CA GLU A 695 -3.61 16.47 -1.44
C GLU A 695 -2.59 17.51 -1.96
N ARG A 696 -2.95 18.80 -1.90
CA ARG A 696 -2.16 19.91 -2.48
C ARG A 696 -1.12 20.50 -1.52
N VAL A 697 -1.24 20.24 -0.23
CA VAL A 697 -0.29 20.67 0.80
C VAL A 697 0.82 19.63 0.99
N CYS A 698 0.49 18.34 0.91
CA CYS A 698 1.38 17.25 1.36
C CYS A 698 2.23 16.57 0.27
N LEU A 699 1.93 16.74 -1.03
CA LEU A 699 2.55 15.96 -2.13
C LEU A 699 3.47 16.77 -3.06
N VAL A 700 4.64 17.22 -2.58
CA VAL A 700 5.69 17.85 -3.41
C VAL A 700 7.10 17.43 -3.00
N ASP A 701 7.84 16.76 -3.90
CA ASP A 701 9.31 16.71 -3.90
C ASP A 701 9.86 16.78 -5.36
N ILE A 702 11.06 17.34 -5.55
CA ILE A 702 11.57 17.83 -6.85
C ILE A 702 13.06 17.47 -7.04
N GLY A 703 13.33 16.36 -7.75
CA GLY A 703 14.68 15.89 -8.11
C GLY A 703 14.97 15.82 -9.63
N GLU A 704 16.25 15.70 -10.03
CA GLU A 704 16.64 15.66 -11.46
C GLU A 704 16.28 14.33 -12.18
N GLN A 705 15.66 13.39 -11.46
CA GLN A 705 14.94 12.23 -12.01
C GLN A 705 13.44 12.44 -11.76
N ALA A 706 12.62 12.34 -12.80
CA ALA A 706 11.17 12.36 -12.64
C ALA A 706 10.71 11.08 -11.91
N VAL A 707 10.56 11.19 -10.58
CA VAL A 707 9.59 10.41 -9.82
C VAL A 707 8.27 11.15 -9.97
N ILE A 708 7.22 10.44 -10.35
CA ILE A 708 5.85 10.96 -10.37
C ILE A 708 5.24 10.58 -9.02
N PRO A 709 4.50 11.46 -8.32
CA PRO A 709 3.88 11.10 -7.05
C PRO A 709 3.04 9.82 -7.16
N GLU A 710 3.20 8.93 -6.18
CA GLU A 710 2.30 7.81 -5.95
C GLU A 710 0.96 8.39 -5.45
N GLY A 711 -0.13 8.12 -6.18
CA GLY A 711 -1.45 8.76 -5.97
C GLY A 711 -2.22 9.17 -7.23
N ILE A 712 -1.73 8.91 -8.46
CA ILE A 712 -2.53 9.17 -9.67
C ILE A 712 -3.64 8.12 -9.82
N SER A 713 -4.84 8.49 -9.35
CA SER A 713 -6.09 7.71 -9.34
C SER A 713 -6.42 7.00 -10.66
N LYS A 714 -7.16 5.89 -10.52
CA LYS A 714 -7.35 4.88 -11.57
C LYS A 714 -8.39 5.33 -12.63
N HIS A 715 -8.13 4.90 -13.85
CA HIS A 715 -9.05 4.86 -15.01
C HIS A 715 -9.59 6.11 -15.74
N VAL A 716 -9.59 7.34 -15.20
CA VAL A 716 -10.08 8.52 -16.00
C VAL A 716 -8.99 9.53 -16.41
N GLN A 717 -8.07 9.94 -15.53
CA GLN A 717 -7.21 11.10 -15.79
C GLN A 717 -5.75 10.81 -16.21
N ARG A 718 -5.30 9.55 -16.12
CA ARG A 718 -3.87 9.15 -16.26
C ARG A 718 -3.18 9.64 -17.55
N SER A 719 -3.93 9.74 -18.65
CA SER A 719 -3.43 10.22 -19.95
C SER A 719 -3.09 11.72 -19.95
N LYS A 720 -3.93 12.58 -19.34
CA LYS A 720 -3.70 14.02 -19.27
C LYS A 720 -2.40 14.32 -18.48
N TYR A 721 -2.21 13.70 -17.32
CA TYR A 721 -1.00 13.87 -16.50
C TYR A 721 0.27 13.39 -17.22
N PHE A 722 0.20 12.26 -17.92
CA PHE A 722 1.32 11.77 -18.73
C PHE A 722 1.70 12.74 -19.87
N ILE A 723 0.69 13.35 -20.53
CA ILE A 723 0.90 14.38 -21.55
C ILE A 723 1.53 15.65 -20.94
N ALA A 724 1.02 16.12 -19.80
CA ALA A 724 1.56 17.29 -19.09
C ALA A 724 3.04 17.09 -18.69
N GLY A 725 3.36 15.95 -18.07
CA GLY A 725 4.73 15.59 -17.69
C GLY A 725 5.66 15.41 -18.90
N GLY A 726 5.15 14.80 -19.98
CA GLY A 726 5.89 14.63 -21.24
C GLY A 726 6.25 15.97 -21.90
N ILE A 727 5.31 16.91 -21.95
CA ILE A 727 5.53 18.26 -22.50
C ILE A 727 6.49 19.07 -21.60
N ALA A 728 6.32 19.01 -20.28
CA ALA A 728 7.21 19.67 -19.32
C ALA A 728 8.66 19.16 -19.44
N GLY A 729 8.85 17.84 -19.49
CA GLY A 729 10.16 17.22 -19.71
C GLY A 729 10.77 17.59 -21.07
N ALA A 730 9.97 17.61 -22.14
CA ALA A 730 10.42 18.02 -23.48
C ALA A 730 10.88 19.49 -23.53
N ALA A 731 10.13 20.40 -22.89
CA ALA A 731 10.47 21.81 -22.79
C ALA A 731 11.77 22.02 -21.99
N SER A 732 11.87 21.42 -20.81
CA SER A 732 13.06 21.50 -19.95
C SER A 732 14.33 20.93 -20.60
N ARG A 733 14.26 19.73 -21.20
CA ARG A 733 15.39 19.13 -21.92
C ARG A 733 15.80 19.94 -23.16
N THR A 734 14.86 20.64 -23.80
CA THR A 734 15.14 21.53 -24.93
C THR A 734 15.81 22.82 -24.49
N ALA A 735 15.27 23.52 -23.49
CA ALA A 735 15.85 24.75 -22.95
C ALA A 735 17.28 24.54 -22.43
N THR A 736 17.57 23.38 -21.84
CA THR A 736 18.88 23.02 -21.30
C THR A 736 19.81 22.31 -22.29
N ALA A 737 19.38 22.05 -23.52
CA ALA A 737 20.18 21.37 -24.55
C ALA A 737 21.53 22.06 -24.88
N PRO A 738 21.66 23.41 -24.92
CA PRO A 738 22.95 24.06 -25.11
C PRO A 738 23.98 23.74 -24.02
N LEU A 739 23.53 23.53 -22.77
CA LEU A 739 24.38 23.17 -21.65
C LEU A 739 24.79 21.70 -21.71
N ASP A 740 23.86 20.79 -22.04
CA ASP A 740 24.16 19.37 -22.33
C ASP A 740 25.20 19.24 -23.47
N ARG A 741 25.03 20.02 -24.55
CA ARG A 741 25.97 20.09 -25.69
C ARG A 741 27.35 20.52 -25.23
N LEU A 742 27.45 21.59 -24.45
CA LEU A 742 28.73 22.11 -23.95
C LEU A 742 29.40 21.15 -22.97
N LYS A 743 28.65 20.49 -22.07
CA LYS A 743 29.13 19.41 -21.20
C LYS A 743 29.82 18.32 -22.03
N VAL A 744 29.10 17.71 -22.98
CA VAL A 744 29.59 16.56 -23.76
C VAL A 744 30.80 16.93 -24.61
N VAL A 745 30.83 18.12 -25.22
CA VAL A 745 32.00 18.57 -26.00
C VAL A 745 33.24 18.79 -25.10
N LEU A 746 33.08 19.42 -23.93
CA LEU A 746 34.21 19.66 -23.01
C LEU A 746 34.74 18.36 -22.38
N GLN A 747 33.87 17.38 -22.07
CA GLN A 747 34.28 16.07 -21.53
C GLN A 747 35.21 15.29 -22.48
N VAL A 748 35.00 15.41 -23.79
CA VAL A 748 35.71 14.64 -24.83
C VAL A 748 36.96 15.33 -25.35
N GLN A 749 37.08 16.66 -25.23
CA GLN A 749 38.30 17.39 -25.56
C GLN A 749 39.46 17.00 -24.62
N THR A 750 40.54 16.43 -25.16
CA THR A 750 41.77 16.08 -24.40
C THR A 750 42.65 17.30 -24.10
N ALA A 751 42.69 18.29 -25.00
CA ALA A 751 43.45 19.54 -24.84
C ALA A 751 42.94 20.43 -23.67
N GLN A 752 43.48 21.66 -23.52
CA GLN A 752 42.96 22.65 -22.55
C GLN A 752 41.54 23.13 -22.92
N ALA A 753 40.54 22.32 -22.55
CA ALA A 753 39.13 22.58 -22.76
C ALA A 753 38.67 23.80 -21.93
N ARG A 754 38.55 24.96 -22.59
CA ARG A 754 38.02 26.21 -22.00
C ARG A 754 36.62 26.50 -22.56
N LEU A 755 35.72 26.99 -21.71
CA LEU A 755 34.31 27.22 -22.03
C LEU A 755 34.12 28.25 -23.16
N VAL A 756 34.64 29.46 -23.01
CA VAL A 756 34.44 30.57 -23.96
C VAL A 756 34.99 30.27 -25.37
N PRO A 757 36.20 29.71 -25.56
CA PRO A 757 36.66 29.27 -26.87
C PRO A 757 35.77 28.18 -27.50
N THR A 758 35.22 27.26 -26.70
CA THR A 758 34.32 26.21 -27.20
C THR A 758 32.98 26.79 -27.67
N ILE A 759 32.40 27.74 -26.93
CA ILE A 759 31.19 28.47 -27.34
C ILE A 759 31.45 29.21 -28.65
N ARG A 760 32.54 29.99 -28.75
CA ARG A 760 32.92 30.71 -29.98
C ARG A 760 33.15 29.78 -31.16
N LYS A 761 33.71 28.58 -30.94
CA LYS A 761 33.91 27.56 -31.97
C LYS A 761 32.58 27.05 -32.52
N ILE A 762 31.68 26.57 -31.65
CA ILE A 762 30.36 26.05 -32.07
C ILE A 762 29.58 27.15 -32.79
N TRP A 763 29.57 28.38 -32.28
CA TRP A 763 28.90 29.51 -32.92
C TRP A 763 29.44 29.81 -34.33
N LYS A 764 30.76 29.71 -34.55
CA LYS A 764 31.38 29.98 -35.86
C LYS A 764 31.26 28.82 -36.85
N GLU A 765 31.20 27.57 -36.39
CA GLU A 765 31.24 26.37 -37.24
C GLU A 765 29.86 25.72 -37.47
N GLU A 766 28.96 25.80 -36.49
CA GLU A 766 27.62 25.19 -36.52
C GLU A 766 26.46 26.20 -36.30
N GLY A 767 26.77 27.47 -36.02
CA GLY A 767 25.78 28.51 -35.72
C GLY A 767 25.00 28.26 -34.42
N PHE A 768 23.89 28.98 -34.26
CA PHE A 768 23.02 28.86 -33.08
C PHE A 768 22.37 27.46 -32.97
N LEU A 769 21.91 26.89 -34.08
CA LEU A 769 21.28 25.56 -34.10
C LEU A 769 22.26 24.44 -33.73
N GLY A 770 23.56 24.63 -33.93
CA GLY A 770 24.61 23.73 -33.47
C GLY A 770 24.60 23.42 -31.97
N PHE A 771 24.07 24.34 -31.15
CA PHE A 771 23.94 24.12 -29.71
C PHE A 771 22.84 23.12 -29.34
N PHE A 772 21.81 22.97 -30.17
CA PHE A 772 20.67 22.04 -29.96
C PHE A 772 20.90 20.66 -30.59
N ARG A 773 22.08 20.42 -31.15
CA ARG A 773 22.41 19.17 -31.82
C ARG A 773 22.31 17.97 -30.87
N GLY A 774 21.54 16.96 -31.29
CA GLY A 774 21.19 15.80 -30.47
C GLY A 774 19.98 15.99 -29.54
N ASN A 775 19.35 17.18 -29.49
CA ASN A 775 18.19 17.42 -28.61
C ASN A 775 16.98 16.51 -28.94
N GLY A 776 16.73 16.20 -30.22
CA GLY A 776 15.64 15.27 -30.58
C GLY A 776 15.76 13.90 -29.91
N LEU A 777 16.98 13.37 -29.77
CA LEU A 777 17.25 12.15 -28.99
C LEU A 777 17.19 12.37 -27.48
N ASN A 778 17.50 13.60 -27.02
CA ASN A 778 17.42 13.99 -25.61
C ASN A 778 15.97 14.06 -25.10
N VAL A 779 15.02 14.40 -25.99
CA VAL A 779 13.57 14.42 -25.72
C VAL A 779 12.97 13.03 -25.95
N LEU A 780 13.23 12.40 -27.10
CA LEU A 780 12.68 11.08 -27.47
C LEU A 780 12.95 10.00 -26.42
N LYS A 781 14.12 10.03 -25.76
CA LYS A 781 14.48 9.01 -24.76
C LYS A 781 13.69 9.11 -23.44
N VAL A 782 13.14 10.28 -23.09
CA VAL A 782 12.58 10.54 -21.74
C VAL A 782 11.42 9.60 -21.41
N ALA A 783 10.38 9.56 -22.24
CA ALA A 783 9.20 8.75 -21.94
C ALA A 783 9.50 7.23 -21.88
N PRO A 784 10.27 6.63 -22.82
CA PRO A 784 10.71 5.24 -22.69
C PRO A 784 11.62 4.97 -21.48
N GLU A 785 12.52 5.90 -21.14
CA GLU A 785 13.42 5.77 -19.98
C GLU A 785 12.65 5.78 -18.65
N SER A 786 11.69 6.70 -18.49
CA SER A 786 10.78 6.71 -17.35
C SER A 786 9.89 5.47 -17.31
N ALA A 787 9.24 5.09 -18.41
CA ALA A 787 8.32 3.94 -18.44
C ALA A 787 9.02 2.62 -18.05
N ILE A 788 10.23 2.38 -18.57
CA ILE A 788 11.03 1.21 -18.21
C ILE A 788 11.52 1.31 -16.76
N LYS A 789 11.91 2.50 -16.27
CA LYS A 789 12.33 2.68 -14.86
C LYS A 789 11.17 2.36 -13.91
N PHE A 790 9.98 2.90 -14.12
CA PHE A 790 8.83 2.66 -13.24
C PHE A 790 8.42 1.18 -13.25
N HIS A 791 8.26 0.56 -14.43
CA HIS A 791 7.88 -0.85 -14.48
C HIS A 791 8.94 -1.77 -13.85
N ALA A 792 10.23 -1.48 -14.03
CA ALA A 792 11.29 -2.20 -13.34
C ALA A 792 11.31 -1.92 -11.83
N TYR A 793 10.92 -0.72 -11.39
CA TYR A 793 10.83 -0.37 -9.97
C TYR A 793 9.75 -1.19 -9.27
N GLU A 794 8.53 -1.27 -9.81
CA GLU A 794 7.46 -2.09 -9.22
C GLU A 794 7.89 -3.57 -9.08
N LEU A 795 8.46 -4.15 -10.15
CA LEU A 795 8.91 -5.54 -10.13
C LEU A 795 10.03 -5.78 -9.10
N LEU A 796 10.89 -4.79 -8.86
CA LEU A 796 12.00 -4.88 -7.91
C LEU A 796 11.59 -4.49 -6.47
N LYS A 797 10.59 -3.63 -6.29
CA LYS A 797 9.95 -3.32 -5.00
C LYS A 797 9.29 -4.59 -4.47
N ASN A 798 8.42 -5.19 -5.28
CA ASN A 798 7.71 -6.43 -4.95
C ASN A 798 8.70 -7.56 -4.64
N ALA A 799 9.68 -7.81 -5.52
CA ALA A 799 10.68 -8.87 -5.31
C ALA A 799 11.63 -8.63 -4.13
N ILE A 800 11.73 -7.40 -3.59
CA ILE A 800 12.47 -7.11 -2.35
C ILE A 800 11.55 -7.26 -1.12
N GLY A 801 10.29 -6.83 -1.18
CA GLY A 801 9.31 -7.05 -0.10
C GLY A 801 9.05 -8.54 0.13
N ASP A 802 8.78 -9.28 -0.95
CA ASP A 802 8.61 -10.74 -0.95
C ASP A 802 9.89 -11.48 -0.46
N TYR A 803 11.06 -10.82 -0.40
CA TYR A 803 12.33 -11.37 0.10
C TYR A 803 12.64 -10.99 1.56
N ILE A 804 12.23 -9.80 2.01
CA ILE A 804 12.48 -9.32 3.38
C ILE A 804 11.41 -9.84 4.36
N GLY A 805 10.17 -10.06 3.91
CA GLY A 805 9.06 -10.52 4.75
C GLY A 805 8.35 -9.41 5.53
N GLU A 806 8.74 -8.16 5.30
CA GLU A 806 7.99 -6.95 5.65
C GLU A 806 6.82 -6.76 4.66
N GLU A 807 5.92 -5.82 4.93
CA GLU A 807 4.77 -5.56 4.06
C GLU A 807 5.22 -4.89 2.75
N LYS A 808 4.48 -5.14 1.66
CA LYS A 808 4.95 -4.92 0.27
C LYS A 808 5.30 -3.47 -0.05
N ASP A 809 4.84 -2.55 0.77
CA ASP A 809 4.96 -1.12 0.58
C ASP A 809 5.99 -0.44 1.50
N ASP A 810 6.51 -1.14 2.52
CA ASP A 810 7.64 -0.68 3.35
C ASP A 810 8.85 -1.60 3.36
N ILE A 811 9.51 -1.72 2.20
CA ILE A 811 10.84 -2.34 2.04
C ILE A 811 11.99 -1.52 2.68
N GLY A 812 11.67 -0.55 3.55
CA GLY A 812 12.59 0.40 4.17
C GLY A 812 13.33 1.33 3.20
N ALA A 813 14.00 2.35 3.75
CA ALA A 813 14.76 3.32 2.94
C ALA A 813 15.88 2.66 2.09
N PHE A 814 16.52 1.60 2.61
CA PHE A 814 17.57 0.88 1.91
C PHE A 814 17.03 -0.01 0.78
N GLY A 815 15.89 -0.69 0.97
CA GLY A 815 15.23 -1.45 -0.10
C GLY A 815 14.72 -0.53 -1.19
N ARG A 816 14.10 0.62 -0.84
CA ARG A 816 13.68 1.64 -1.83
C ARG A 816 14.87 2.17 -2.64
N LEU A 817 16.02 2.40 -2.02
CA LEU A 817 17.27 2.80 -2.69
C LEU A 817 17.82 1.71 -3.62
N LEU A 818 17.81 0.43 -3.20
CA LEU A 818 18.25 -0.70 -4.03
C LEU A 818 17.32 -0.95 -5.21
N ALA A 819 16.01 -0.98 -5.00
CA ALA A 819 14.99 -1.10 -6.05
C ALA A 819 15.14 0.04 -7.07
N GLY A 820 15.22 1.30 -6.61
CA GLY A 820 15.41 2.47 -7.47
C GLY A 820 16.72 2.45 -8.24
N GLY A 821 17.82 2.02 -7.62
CA GLY A 821 19.13 1.87 -8.25
C GLY A 821 19.19 0.78 -9.31
N MET A 822 18.59 -0.38 -9.03
CA MET A 822 18.50 -1.49 -9.98
C MET A 822 17.52 -1.20 -11.13
N ALA A 823 16.37 -0.61 -10.85
CA ALA A 823 15.43 -0.14 -11.88
C ALA A 823 16.08 0.91 -12.81
N GLY A 824 16.84 1.84 -12.24
CA GLY A 824 17.67 2.78 -12.99
C GLY A 824 18.73 2.08 -13.85
N ALA A 825 19.35 1.01 -13.36
CA ALA A 825 20.31 0.20 -14.13
C ALA A 825 19.65 -0.55 -15.30
N VAL A 826 18.44 -1.11 -15.12
CA VAL A 826 17.64 -1.75 -16.17
C VAL A 826 17.27 -0.74 -17.25
N ALA A 827 16.64 0.38 -16.87
CA ALA A 827 16.24 1.44 -17.80
C ALA A 827 17.43 2.04 -18.55
N GLN A 828 18.52 2.37 -17.85
CA GLN A 828 19.74 2.87 -18.49
C GLN A 828 20.37 1.85 -19.44
N THR A 829 20.23 0.55 -19.20
CA THR A 829 20.72 -0.50 -20.11
C THR A 829 19.86 -0.60 -21.36
N ALA A 830 18.53 -0.60 -21.24
CA ALA A 830 17.61 -0.62 -22.39
C ALA A 830 17.79 0.62 -23.28
N ILE A 831 17.91 1.81 -22.69
CA ILE A 831 18.01 3.09 -23.40
C ILE A 831 19.44 3.39 -23.90
N TYR A 832 20.45 2.63 -23.47
CA TYR A 832 21.86 2.90 -23.74
C TYR A 832 22.22 3.14 -25.23
N PRO A 833 21.66 2.40 -26.21
CA PRO A 833 21.92 2.66 -27.62
C PRO A 833 21.56 4.09 -28.07
N LEU A 834 20.44 4.65 -27.57
CA LEU A 834 20.03 6.02 -27.88
C LEU A 834 21.00 7.04 -27.27
N ASP A 835 21.45 6.83 -26.03
CA ASP A 835 22.45 7.68 -25.38
C ASP A 835 23.79 7.67 -26.13
N LEU A 836 24.24 6.51 -26.64
CA LEU A 836 25.48 6.46 -27.43
C LEU A 836 25.32 7.14 -28.80
N VAL A 837 24.20 6.93 -29.50
CA VAL A 837 23.96 7.65 -30.77
C VAL A 837 23.83 9.16 -30.54
N LYS A 838 23.21 9.61 -29.44
CA LYS A 838 23.19 11.02 -29.00
C LYS A 838 24.60 11.56 -28.80
N THR A 839 25.42 10.91 -27.95
CA THR A 839 26.79 11.35 -27.66
C THR A 839 27.66 11.38 -28.93
N ARG A 840 27.48 10.43 -29.86
CA ARG A 840 28.18 10.43 -31.15
C ARG A 840 27.68 11.53 -32.08
N LEU A 841 26.37 11.72 -32.23
CA LEU A 841 25.80 12.80 -33.05
C LEU A 841 26.27 14.18 -32.57
N GLN A 842 26.44 14.35 -31.26
CA GLN A 842 27.03 15.54 -30.64
C GLN A 842 28.55 15.66 -30.89
N THR A 843 29.33 14.60 -30.74
CA THR A 843 30.81 14.66 -30.85
C THR A 843 31.35 14.59 -32.29
N HIS A 844 30.48 14.41 -33.29
CA HIS A 844 30.83 14.30 -34.70
C HIS A 844 31.16 15.69 -35.32
N ALA A 845 32.43 15.97 -35.60
CA ALA A 845 32.86 17.21 -36.29
C ALA A 845 32.25 17.33 -37.70
N CYS A 846 31.80 18.54 -38.10
CA CYS A 846 31.17 18.75 -39.40
C CYS A 846 32.19 18.81 -40.55
N GLU A 847 32.04 17.91 -41.52
CA GLU A 847 32.63 18.10 -42.86
C GLU A 847 31.65 18.95 -43.69
N GLY A 848 32.15 20.01 -44.34
CA GLY A 848 31.32 20.90 -45.17
C GLY A 848 30.17 21.62 -44.45
N GLY A 849 30.23 21.75 -43.11
CA GLY A 849 29.22 22.46 -42.30
C GLY A 849 27.88 21.72 -42.11
N LYS A 850 27.73 20.48 -42.59
CA LYS A 850 26.50 19.69 -42.42
C LYS A 850 26.69 18.60 -41.36
N ALA A 851 25.65 18.38 -40.54
CA ALA A 851 25.60 17.27 -39.61
C ALA A 851 25.23 15.96 -40.35
N PRO A 852 25.70 14.78 -39.88
CA PRO A 852 25.34 13.50 -40.49
C PRO A 852 23.88 13.14 -40.18
N ASN A 853 23.19 12.54 -41.17
CA ASN A 853 21.85 12.01 -40.98
C ASN A 853 21.84 10.90 -39.91
N LEU A 854 20.84 10.94 -39.02
CA LEU A 854 20.73 10.03 -37.87
C LEU A 854 20.72 8.54 -38.29
N GLY A 855 19.93 8.19 -39.33
CA GLY A 855 19.87 6.82 -39.85
C GLY A 855 21.21 6.34 -40.43
N THR A 856 21.92 7.21 -41.15
CA THR A 856 23.26 6.92 -41.69
C THR A 856 24.25 6.69 -40.55
N LEU A 857 24.32 7.60 -39.58
CA LEU A 857 25.20 7.46 -38.41
C LEU A 857 24.95 6.16 -37.64
N THR A 858 23.69 5.78 -37.43
CA THR A 858 23.33 4.52 -36.76
C THR A 858 23.71 3.29 -37.59
N LYS A 859 23.51 3.33 -38.91
CA LYS A 859 23.92 2.27 -39.85
C LYS A 859 25.44 2.11 -39.88
N ASP A 860 26.19 3.21 -39.90
CA ASP A 860 27.66 3.19 -39.91
C ASP A 860 28.22 2.56 -38.62
N ILE A 861 27.62 2.86 -37.46
CA ILE A 861 27.97 2.22 -36.18
C ILE A 861 27.73 0.70 -36.26
N LEU A 862 26.54 0.28 -36.72
CA LEU A 862 26.17 -1.13 -36.81
C LEU A 862 27.06 -1.90 -37.79
N VAL A 863 27.34 -1.35 -38.96
CA VAL A 863 28.08 -2.02 -40.05
C VAL A 863 29.61 -1.97 -39.85
N HIS A 864 30.15 -0.91 -39.23
CA HIS A 864 31.61 -0.76 -39.09
C HIS A 864 32.16 -0.96 -37.67
N GLU A 865 31.32 -1.02 -36.64
CA GLU A 865 31.73 -1.33 -35.27
C GLU A 865 30.96 -2.50 -34.63
N GLY A 866 29.85 -2.94 -35.23
CA GLY A 866 29.03 -4.06 -34.76
C GLY A 866 28.08 -3.69 -33.61
N PRO A 867 27.08 -4.55 -33.29
CA PRO A 867 26.05 -4.25 -32.30
C PRO A 867 26.60 -4.00 -30.88
N ARG A 868 27.73 -4.64 -30.51
CA ARG A 868 28.41 -4.38 -29.23
C ARG A 868 28.93 -2.95 -29.09
N ALA A 869 29.10 -2.21 -30.18
CA ALA A 869 29.55 -0.82 -30.14
C ALA A 869 28.53 0.11 -29.46
N PHE A 870 27.24 -0.20 -29.54
CA PHE A 870 26.18 0.61 -28.93
C PHE A 870 26.24 0.66 -27.40
N TYR A 871 26.92 -0.29 -26.75
CA TYR A 871 27.05 -0.38 -25.29
C TYR A 871 28.43 0.08 -24.76
N LYS A 872 29.26 0.73 -25.60
CA LYS A 872 30.57 1.26 -25.20
C LYS A 872 30.40 2.35 -24.13
N GLY A 873 30.77 2.01 -22.89
CA GLY A 873 30.66 2.88 -21.72
C GLY A 873 29.53 2.53 -20.75
N LEU A 874 28.82 1.39 -20.93
CA LEU A 874 27.77 0.97 -20.00
C LEU A 874 28.31 0.77 -18.57
N VAL A 875 29.45 0.08 -18.41
CA VAL A 875 30.07 -0.22 -17.10
C VAL A 875 30.28 1.03 -16.22
N PRO A 876 31.01 2.10 -16.65
CA PRO A 876 31.13 3.32 -15.85
C PRO A 876 29.80 4.08 -15.68
N SER A 877 28.77 3.79 -16.48
CA SER A 877 27.44 4.33 -16.24
C SER A 877 26.77 3.64 -15.06
N LEU A 878 26.72 2.30 -15.05
CA LEU A 878 26.06 1.51 -14.01
C LEU A 878 26.74 1.69 -12.64
N LEU A 879 28.09 1.71 -12.62
CA LEU A 879 28.88 2.00 -11.43
C LEU A 879 28.62 3.41 -10.84
N GLY A 880 28.01 4.31 -11.60
CA GLY A 880 27.66 5.66 -11.14
C GLY A 880 26.25 5.79 -10.55
N ILE A 881 25.33 4.85 -10.79
CA ILE A 881 23.90 5.01 -10.44
C ILE A 881 23.69 4.93 -8.93
N ILE A 882 24.09 3.82 -8.30
CA ILE A 882 23.86 3.58 -6.87
C ILE A 882 24.67 4.58 -6.00
N PRO A 883 25.97 4.86 -6.27
CA PRO A 883 26.69 5.87 -5.50
C PRO A 883 26.18 7.30 -5.70
N TYR A 884 25.58 7.62 -6.86
CA TYR A 884 24.90 8.90 -7.04
C TYR A 884 23.70 8.99 -6.10
N ALA A 885 22.74 8.06 -6.21
CA ALA A 885 21.51 8.09 -5.43
C ALA A 885 21.76 8.02 -3.91
N GLY A 886 22.72 7.20 -3.45
CA GLY A 886 23.05 7.10 -2.03
C GLY A 886 23.74 8.36 -1.47
N ILE A 887 24.58 9.04 -2.26
CA ILE A 887 25.20 10.32 -1.83
C ILE A 887 24.18 11.46 -1.90
N ASP A 888 23.30 11.46 -2.91
CA ASP A 888 22.22 12.44 -3.09
C ASP A 888 21.28 12.40 -1.87
N LEU A 889 20.68 11.23 -1.58
CA LEU A 889 19.80 11.02 -0.44
C LEU A 889 20.46 11.33 0.91
N ALA A 890 21.65 10.78 1.17
CA ALA A 890 22.35 11.03 2.44
C ALA A 890 22.74 12.49 2.64
N ALA A 891 23.09 13.21 1.56
CA ALA A 891 23.34 14.65 1.61
C ALA A 891 22.05 15.46 1.77
N TYR A 892 20.94 15.02 1.16
CA TYR A 892 19.64 15.67 1.29
C TYR A 892 19.15 15.63 2.74
N GLU A 893 19.10 14.46 3.37
CA GLU A 893 18.69 14.32 4.78
C GLU A 893 19.62 15.10 5.72
N THR A 894 20.95 14.97 5.53
CA THR A 894 21.92 15.74 6.33
C THR A 894 21.70 17.25 6.21
N LEU A 895 21.33 17.76 5.02
CA LEU A 895 21.01 19.17 4.81
C LEU A 895 19.63 19.55 5.35
N LYS A 896 18.65 18.64 5.32
CA LYS A 896 17.32 18.82 5.93
C LYS A 896 17.48 18.99 7.45
N ASP A 897 18.18 18.07 8.11
CA ASP A 897 18.42 18.11 9.55
C ASP A 897 19.30 19.30 9.98
N LEU A 898 20.34 19.65 9.20
CA LEU A 898 21.09 20.89 9.46
C LEU A 898 20.23 22.15 9.28
N SER A 899 19.26 22.17 8.36
CA SER A 899 18.34 23.31 8.21
C SER A 899 17.36 23.43 9.39
N ARG A 900 16.80 22.30 9.86
CA ARG A 900 16.03 22.20 11.11
C ARG A 900 16.87 22.64 12.33
N THR A 901 18.16 22.32 12.37
CA THR A 901 19.03 22.62 13.53
C THR A 901 19.50 24.09 13.59
N TYR A 902 19.68 24.75 12.44
CA TYR A 902 20.37 26.06 12.37
C TYR A 902 19.56 27.22 11.75
N ILE A 903 18.40 26.97 11.14
CA ILE A 903 17.66 27.99 10.36
C ILE A 903 16.21 28.18 10.85
N LEU A 904 15.57 27.14 11.39
CA LEU A 904 14.17 27.16 11.79
C LEU A 904 13.96 26.44 13.13
N THR A 905 13.43 27.14 14.14
CA THR A 905 12.98 26.48 15.38
C THR A 905 11.72 25.65 15.09
N ASP A 906 11.78 24.35 15.38
CA ASP A 906 10.66 23.40 15.40
C ASP A 906 9.68 23.49 14.20
N SER A 907 10.21 23.68 12.99
CA SER A 907 9.42 23.81 11.75
C SER A 907 10.00 22.98 10.60
N GLU A 908 9.13 22.42 9.73
CA GLU A 908 9.60 21.79 8.50
C GLU A 908 10.25 22.85 7.58
N PRO A 909 11.37 22.53 6.89
CA PRO A 909 12.00 23.47 5.98
C PRO A 909 11.09 23.72 4.78
N GLY A 910 10.74 24.99 4.53
CA GLY A 910 9.83 25.36 3.44
C GLY A 910 10.38 25.07 2.02
N PRO A 911 9.54 25.10 0.97
CA PRO A 911 9.89 24.56 -0.35
C PRO A 911 11.14 25.17 -1.03
N LEU A 912 11.48 26.43 -0.75
CA LEU A 912 12.71 27.05 -1.25
C LEU A 912 13.97 26.53 -0.53
N VAL A 913 13.85 26.14 0.75
CA VAL A 913 14.92 25.50 1.52
C VAL A 913 15.09 24.05 1.05
N GLN A 914 13.99 23.31 0.87
CA GLN A 914 14.01 21.95 0.28
C GLN A 914 14.63 21.94 -1.11
N LEU A 915 14.21 22.84 -2.01
CA LEU A 915 14.81 23.02 -3.34
C LEU A 915 16.31 23.38 -3.25
N GLY A 916 16.71 24.14 -2.24
CA GLY A 916 18.11 24.41 -1.90
C GLY A 916 18.87 23.14 -1.50
N CYS A 917 18.34 22.37 -0.54
CA CYS A 917 18.89 21.10 -0.09
C CYS A 917 19.00 20.09 -1.23
N GLY A 918 17.96 19.91 -2.05
CA GLY A 918 17.94 19.07 -3.25
C GLY A 918 18.92 19.52 -4.34
N THR A 919 19.07 20.84 -4.54
CA THR A 919 20.08 21.38 -5.47
C THR A 919 21.51 21.12 -4.99
N ILE A 920 21.77 21.25 -3.68
CA ILE A 920 23.10 21.07 -3.10
C ILE A 920 23.48 19.59 -3.00
N SER A 921 22.57 18.73 -2.54
CA SER A 921 22.74 17.26 -2.52
C SER A 921 22.95 16.71 -3.93
N GLY A 922 22.09 17.06 -4.88
CA GLY A 922 22.23 16.66 -6.28
C GLY A 922 23.54 17.15 -6.90
N ALA A 923 23.98 18.37 -6.58
CA ALA A 923 25.29 18.88 -6.98
C ALA A 923 26.46 18.11 -6.35
N LEU A 924 26.37 17.71 -5.07
CA LEU A 924 27.37 16.91 -4.38
C LEU A 924 27.46 15.49 -4.96
N GLY A 925 26.34 14.79 -5.07
CA GLY A 925 26.24 13.47 -5.70
C GLY A 925 26.76 13.48 -7.14
N ALA A 926 26.31 14.44 -7.95
CA ALA A 926 26.77 14.61 -9.33
C ALA A 926 28.27 14.91 -9.41
N THR A 927 28.84 15.64 -8.45
CA THR A 927 30.28 15.93 -8.37
C THR A 927 31.08 14.68 -8.01
N CYS A 928 30.62 13.89 -7.02
CA CYS A 928 31.29 12.66 -6.59
C CYS A 928 31.36 11.61 -7.72
N VAL A 929 30.28 11.40 -8.47
CA VAL A 929 30.27 10.44 -9.60
C VAL A 929 30.80 11.04 -10.92
N TYR A 930 31.12 12.34 -10.96
CA TYR A 930 31.51 13.02 -12.19
C TYR A 930 32.68 12.37 -12.96
N PRO A 931 33.74 11.84 -12.30
CA PRO A 931 34.82 11.12 -12.99
C PRO A 931 34.33 9.94 -13.84
N LEU A 932 33.33 9.18 -13.35
CA LEU A 932 32.71 8.09 -14.09
C LEU A 932 31.92 8.61 -15.31
N GLN A 933 31.24 9.75 -15.19
CA GLN A 933 30.57 10.39 -16.33
C GLN A 933 31.58 10.80 -17.42
N VAL A 934 32.73 11.37 -17.08
CA VAL A 934 33.76 11.73 -18.07
C VAL A 934 34.30 10.48 -18.78
N ILE A 935 34.53 9.40 -18.03
CA ILE A 935 34.98 8.11 -18.60
C ILE A 935 33.91 7.53 -19.53
N ARG A 936 32.63 7.54 -19.12
CA ARG A 936 31.48 7.13 -19.96
C ARG A 936 31.46 7.90 -21.29
N THR A 937 31.45 9.22 -21.26
CA THR A 937 31.33 10.05 -22.48
C THR A 937 32.52 9.83 -23.42
N ARG A 938 33.74 9.69 -22.90
CA ARG A 938 34.94 9.34 -23.70
C ARG A 938 34.83 7.95 -24.34
N MET A 939 34.29 6.96 -23.63
CA MET A 939 34.04 5.61 -24.18
C MET A 939 32.94 5.57 -25.25
N GLN A 940 31.91 6.42 -25.14
CA GLN A 940 30.83 6.52 -26.13
C GLN A 940 31.29 7.26 -27.41
N ALA A 941 32.04 8.35 -27.26
CA ALA A 941 32.41 9.27 -28.35
C ALA A 941 33.48 8.75 -29.32
N GLN A 942 34.36 7.85 -28.88
CA GLN A 942 35.39 7.26 -29.73
C GLN A 942 34.81 6.48 -30.92
N ARG A 943 35.43 6.59 -32.10
CA ARG A 943 35.16 5.74 -33.28
C ARG A 943 36.16 4.59 -33.36
N SER A 944 35.74 3.37 -33.66
CA SER A 944 36.57 2.16 -33.45
C SER A 944 37.74 1.96 -34.42
N LYS A 945 37.89 2.80 -35.45
CA LYS A 945 38.97 2.72 -36.45
C LYS A 945 40.09 3.75 -36.26
N SER A 946 40.10 4.52 -35.17
CA SER A 946 41.20 5.45 -34.86
C SER A 946 42.33 4.77 -34.08
N ALA A 947 43.59 4.99 -34.48
CA ALA A 947 44.77 4.44 -33.81
C ALA A 947 44.91 4.88 -32.33
N ALA A 948 44.25 5.98 -31.93
CA ALA A 948 44.24 6.48 -30.56
C ALA A 948 43.15 5.85 -29.66
N ALA A 949 42.32 4.93 -30.17
CA ALA A 949 41.17 4.38 -29.44
C ALA A 949 41.53 3.75 -28.08
N TYR A 950 40.55 3.76 -27.16
CA TYR A 950 40.69 3.23 -25.82
C TYR A 950 40.20 1.78 -25.74
N LYS A 951 41.01 0.91 -25.13
CA LYS A 951 40.76 -0.53 -24.96
C LYS A 951 39.67 -0.83 -23.92
N GLY A 952 39.39 0.10 -23.01
CA GLY A 952 38.37 -0.06 -21.96
C GLY A 952 38.39 1.04 -20.91
N MET A 953 37.55 0.90 -19.88
CA MET A 953 37.37 1.88 -18.80
C MET A 953 38.68 2.25 -18.08
N SER A 954 39.51 1.26 -17.77
CA SER A 954 40.81 1.45 -17.12
C SER A 954 41.83 2.19 -18.01
N ASP A 955 41.80 1.94 -19.32
CA ASP A 955 42.67 2.62 -20.29
C ASP A 955 42.27 4.09 -20.47
N VAL A 956 40.96 4.40 -20.45
CA VAL A 956 40.48 5.80 -20.38
C VAL A 956 40.92 6.46 -19.07
N PHE A 957 40.77 5.78 -17.92
CA PHE A 957 41.17 6.31 -16.61
C PHE A 957 42.66 6.65 -16.57
N TRP A 958 43.54 5.68 -16.85
CA TRP A 958 44.99 5.89 -16.77
C TRP A 958 45.48 6.93 -17.78
N ARG A 959 45.02 6.91 -19.03
CA ARG A 959 45.40 7.95 -20.01
C ARG A 959 44.86 9.34 -19.65
N THR A 960 43.70 9.44 -18.99
CA THR A 960 43.17 10.73 -18.51
C THR A 960 44.04 11.26 -17.36
N LEU A 961 44.36 10.41 -16.38
CA LEU A 961 45.21 10.76 -15.25
C LEU A 961 46.63 11.17 -15.68
N GLN A 962 47.23 10.45 -16.64
CA GLN A 962 48.58 10.73 -17.15
C GLN A 962 48.65 12.01 -18.00
N ASN A 963 47.70 12.23 -18.92
CA ASN A 963 47.78 13.33 -19.88
C ASN A 963 47.13 14.64 -19.40
N GLU A 964 46.18 14.56 -18.46
CA GLU A 964 45.34 15.69 -18.04
C GLU A 964 45.28 15.88 -16.52
N GLY A 965 45.83 14.94 -15.75
CA GLY A 965 45.77 14.93 -14.29
C GLY A 965 44.34 14.82 -13.74
N TYR A 966 44.22 15.01 -12.42
CA TYR A 966 42.92 14.97 -11.73
C TYR A 966 41.88 15.96 -12.31
N ARG A 967 42.32 17.08 -12.89
CA ARG A 967 41.43 18.07 -13.52
C ARG A 967 40.76 17.56 -14.81
N GLY A 968 41.34 16.57 -15.50
CA GLY A 968 40.73 15.94 -16.67
C GLY A 968 39.38 15.30 -16.36
N PHE A 969 39.25 14.68 -15.19
CA PHE A 969 38.02 14.02 -14.73
C PHE A 969 36.87 14.96 -14.36
N TYR A 970 37.08 16.28 -14.34
CA TYR A 970 36.06 17.28 -14.00
C TYR A 970 35.75 18.25 -15.16
N LYS A 971 36.25 17.94 -16.37
CA LYS A 971 35.93 18.72 -17.57
C LYS A 971 34.42 18.71 -17.87
N GLY A 972 33.83 19.90 -17.98
CA GLY A 972 32.40 20.06 -18.25
C GLY A 972 31.50 20.05 -17.01
N ILE A 973 32.03 20.01 -15.77
CA ILE A 973 31.18 20.03 -14.57
C ILE A 973 30.40 21.35 -14.41
N PHE A 974 30.99 22.48 -14.79
CA PHE A 974 30.31 23.78 -14.71
C PHE A 974 28.99 23.85 -15.51
N PRO A 975 28.94 23.55 -16.83
CA PRO A 975 27.67 23.49 -17.55
C PRO A 975 26.75 22.33 -17.12
N ASN A 976 27.25 21.32 -16.39
CA ASN A 976 26.38 20.33 -15.76
C ASN A 976 25.62 20.94 -14.58
N LEU A 977 26.32 21.53 -13.62
CA LEU A 977 25.72 22.13 -12.42
C LEU A 977 24.82 23.33 -12.78
N LEU A 978 25.25 24.16 -13.74
CA LEU A 978 24.47 25.31 -14.24
C LEU A 978 23.15 24.89 -14.92
N LYS A 979 23.01 23.63 -15.36
CA LYS A 979 21.77 23.10 -15.96
C LYS A 979 20.72 22.71 -14.91
N VAL A 980 21.12 22.26 -13.72
CA VAL A 980 20.20 21.57 -12.77
C VAL A 980 19.01 22.45 -12.39
N VAL A 981 19.27 23.66 -11.86
CA VAL A 981 18.19 24.57 -11.41
C VAL A 981 17.28 24.99 -12.57
N PRO A 982 17.78 25.48 -13.73
CA PRO A 982 16.92 25.75 -14.89
C PRO A 982 16.11 24.53 -15.37
N ALA A 983 16.66 23.31 -15.29
CA ALA A 983 15.93 22.11 -15.68
C ALA A 983 14.75 21.83 -14.74
N ALA A 984 14.94 21.97 -13.42
CA ALA A 984 13.88 21.79 -12.44
C ALA A 984 12.79 22.87 -12.58
N SER A 985 13.17 24.15 -12.54
CA SER A 985 12.22 25.28 -12.59
C SER A 985 11.38 25.29 -13.86
N ILE A 986 11.96 24.98 -15.03
CA ILE A 986 11.20 24.92 -16.30
C ILE A 986 10.26 23.72 -16.32
N THR A 987 10.65 22.57 -15.76
CA THR A 987 9.76 21.40 -15.68
C THR A 987 8.53 21.73 -14.83
N TYR A 988 8.74 22.27 -13.62
CA TYR A 988 7.65 22.64 -12.72
C TYR A 988 6.71 23.69 -13.34
N MET A 989 7.26 24.80 -13.85
CA MET A 989 6.49 25.89 -14.47
C MET A 989 5.65 25.41 -15.67
N VAL A 990 6.21 24.56 -16.54
CA VAL A 990 5.49 24.04 -17.70
C VAL A 990 4.46 22.99 -17.27
N TYR A 991 4.76 22.12 -16.31
CA TYR A 991 3.81 21.13 -15.79
C TYR A 991 2.58 21.80 -15.17
N GLU A 992 2.79 22.81 -14.31
CA GLU A 992 1.73 23.60 -13.69
C GLU A 992 0.94 24.48 -14.68
N THR A 993 1.53 24.83 -15.82
CA THR A 993 0.81 25.50 -16.91
C THR A 993 0.00 24.50 -17.73
N MET A 994 0.56 23.31 -18.01
CA MET A 994 -0.12 22.24 -18.74
C MET A 994 -1.33 21.71 -17.98
N LYS A 995 -1.25 21.54 -16.64
CA LYS A 995 -2.40 21.15 -15.82
C LYS A 995 -3.58 22.10 -16.03
N LYS A 996 -3.35 23.39 -15.80
CA LYS A 996 -4.31 24.50 -16.00
C LYS A 996 -4.81 24.68 -17.44
N THR A 997 -4.19 24.02 -18.43
CA THR A 997 -4.57 24.06 -19.84
C THR A 997 -5.28 22.77 -20.29
N LEU A 998 -5.23 21.71 -19.47
CA LEU A 998 -5.84 20.41 -19.74
C LEU A 998 -7.04 20.11 -18.83
N ASP A 999 -7.44 21.07 -17.99
CA ASP A 999 -8.38 20.91 -16.87
C ASP A 999 -7.94 19.76 -15.93
N LEU A 1000 -6.88 20.06 -15.17
CA LEU A 1000 -6.18 19.28 -14.12
C LEU A 1000 -5.62 20.23 -13.03
#